data_AF-A0A970R5Q3-F1
#
_entry.id   AF-A0A970R5Q3-F1
#
_cell.length_a   1.000
_cell.length_b   1.000
_cell.length_c   1.000
_cell.angle_alpha   90.00
_cell.angle_beta   90.00
_cell.angle_gamma   90.00
#
_symmetry.space_group_name_H-M   'P 1'
#
loop_
_entity.id
_entity.type
_entity.pdbx_description
1 polymer ?
#
loop_
_entity_poly.entity_id
_entity_poly.type
_entity_poly.pdbx_seq_one_letter_code
_entity_poly.pdbx_strand_id
1 'polypeptide(L)'
;MKTDTTLKHDQLVKLWDQFNARAQEHLFLFYHQKINDLSQLISSYRQEYKNLQEAVAKTDDKIGCLRHFTAEIFKLLMEHQQRMFSIDTTKITEVYRQELEAQLKAMPRTLQPREIFTPYPIRRTDTPAIWWRKVRINSRFKVKQILKKTINPLRRLFKMKPYDLVTWRVRKVPFRLMATHYLHTRLAEMQAPVTWQFMQDLNKVLMQLWIFDNKTDETIQQLLTQNKLSEELAETLGSEEADALIEKLQEELHQIEIKYQEEIQQQFAAAATKLDKALPIADTPDLSLRRLNPRPLETERQLVIQKFDTGLHRWENTHRTLFDDWAIDVEIVLLYYHVLSQLEVLRGQIDTYIEDTLTPDFEKLRSFLNTSASRLKQNAGTLDELLESLKKERRKLNRELIDTLLAKTIEVLSVGFTDDILQFENKTLAATDEVTEKRSFVKNMSYEKGVRDSEINYISPRELLHFESLPHFRKAIQDVNGQVRGMLENARLKLLAMGTVADFSLESAMMLPDQKQVTADKVLEVAIEGYARAEDHLNQTIALIESIYDVPLTNLRQAVHVFNTQIQELKNTDNILDLNLRIARIKAVNQSKKARQDALKWLRNIAPKAANMLRSRFSDTYALVMKLRYRIGFAPPRKHISYELTEFISQSQQSLDKLPFVYQRLYQLRPTDEDRFFVNRLTELDQMKMAFDDWQRERFVTVAVLGEKGSGITSFINYYLRDAAPSLKIIHQEPKIRISLVHDYLRFFEEILGVEKFEDNRQIIEYLNCRNDKLIV
;
A
#
# COMPACT_ATOMS: atom_id res chain seq x y z
N MET A 1 32.81 -4.98 -38.41
CA MET A 1 33.50 -4.65 -39.68
C MET A 1 34.48 -3.51 -39.44
N LYS A 2 35.69 -3.52 -40.00
CA LYS A 2 36.58 -2.35 -39.92
C LYS A 2 36.07 -1.31 -40.92
N THR A 3 35.50 -0.21 -40.45
CA THR A 3 35.26 0.96 -41.30
C THR A 3 36.63 1.54 -41.65
N ASP A 4 37.10 1.30 -42.87
CA ASP A 4 38.37 1.84 -43.40
C ASP A 4 38.30 3.38 -43.45
N THR A 5 38.55 3.99 -42.30
CA THR A 5 38.70 5.43 -42.17
C THR A 5 40.14 5.76 -42.56
N THR A 6 40.32 6.27 -43.78
CA THR A 6 41.62 6.75 -44.28
C THR A 6 42.01 8.06 -43.59
N LEU A 7 42.43 7.97 -42.34
CA LEU A 7 42.93 9.10 -41.55
C LEU A 7 44.30 9.55 -42.09
N LYS A 8 44.47 10.86 -42.30
CA LYS A 8 45.65 11.41 -42.99
C LYS A 8 46.80 11.81 -42.07
N HIS A 9 46.58 11.84 -40.75
CA HIS A 9 47.54 12.36 -39.78
C HIS A 9 48.01 11.27 -38.81
N ASP A 10 49.32 10.96 -38.81
CA ASP A 10 49.93 9.88 -37.99
C ASP A 10 49.59 9.96 -36.49
N GLN A 11 49.50 11.17 -35.94
CA GLN A 11 49.17 11.38 -34.53
C GLN A 11 47.69 11.10 -34.24
N LEU A 12 46.82 11.34 -35.21
CA LEU A 12 45.41 10.99 -35.11
C LEU A 12 45.22 9.49 -35.30
N VAL A 13 45.95 8.85 -36.22
CA VAL A 13 45.96 7.38 -36.40
C VAL A 13 46.36 6.69 -35.10
N LYS A 14 47.49 7.10 -34.49
CA LYS A 14 47.94 6.55 -33.20
C LYS A 14 46.94 6.75 -32.06
N LEU A 15 46.35 7.95 -31.96
CA LEU A 15 45.30 8.22 -30.98
C LEU A 15 44.07 7.35 -31.24
N TRP A 16 43.64 7.26 -32.50
CA TRP A 16 42.47 6.53 -32.93
C TRP A 16 42.59 5.04 -32.67
N ASP A 17 43.69 4.41 -33.06
CA ASP A 17 43.90 2.97 -32.88
C ASP A 17 43.86 2.55 -31.40
N GLN A 18 44.41 3.39 -30.51
CA GLN A 18 44.43 3.13 -29.06
C GLN A 18 43.10 3.44 -28.39
N PHE A 19 42.47 4.53 -28.80
CA PHE A 19 41.27 5.07 -28.17
C PHE A 19 40.00 4.37 -28.66
N ASN A 20 39.87 4.15 -29.96
CA ASN A 20 38.67 3.61 -30.58
C ASN A 20 38.36 2.21 -30.06
N ALA A 21 39.35 1.33 -29.97
CA ALA A 21 39.14 -0.04 -29.49
C ALA A 21 38.55 -0.06 -28.06
N ARG A 22 39.16 0.67 -27.12
CA ARG A 22 38.74 0.70 -25.72
C ARG A 22 37.43 1.46 -25.50
N ALA A 23 37.26 2.59 -26.17
CA ALA A 23 36.04 3.38 -26.04
C ALA A 23 34.82 2.68 -26.65
N GLN A 24 35.02 1.94 -27.75
CA GLN A 24 33.99 1.10 -28.34
C GLN A 24 33.66 -0.09 -27.44
N GLU A 25 34.67 -0.74 -26.85
CA GLU A 25 34.48 -1.84 -25.90
C GLU A 25 33.57 -1.41 -24.73
N HIS A 26 33.81 -0.26 -24.10
CA HIS A 26 32.96 0.22 -23.00
C HIS A 26 31.51 0.52 -23.41
N LEU A 27 31.29 1.10 -24.59
CA LEU A 27 29.92 1.33 -25.09
C LEU A 27 29.25 0.02 -25.47
N PHE A 28 29.94 -0.88 -26.16
CA PHE A 28 29.40 -2.19 -26.49
C PHE A 28 29.06 -3.00 -25.24
N LEU A 29 29.89 -2.96 -24.20
CA LEU A 29 29.58 -3.59 -22.92
C LEU A 29 28.26 -3.06 -22.35
N PHE A 30 28.01 -1.74 -22.42
CA PHE A 30 26.75 -1.16 -21.96
C PHE A 30 25.53 -1.66 -22.77
N TYR A 31 25.59 -1.58 -24.11
CA TYR A 31 24.47 -2.02 -24.96
C TYR A 31 24.25 -3.53 -24.87
N HIS A 32 25.32 -4.30 -24.95
CA HIS A 32 25.31 -5.76 -24.85
C HIS A 32 24.77 -6.22 -23.50
N GLN A 33 25.16 -5.56 -22.40
CA GLN A 33 24.62 -5.89 -21.09
C GLN A 33 23.10 -5.67 -21.02
N LYS A 34 22.58 -4.53 -21.49
CA LYS A 34 21.13 -4.28 -21.49
C LYS A 34 20.37 -5.27 -22.37
N ILE A 35 20.93 -5.67 -23.51
CA ILE A 35 20.35 -6.70 -24.38
C ILE A 35 20.37 -8.07 -23.72
N ASN A 36 21.50 -8.47 -23.12
CA ASN A 36 21.64 -9.74 -22.43
C ASN A 36 20.71 -9.84 -21.22
N ASP A 37 20.59 -8.76 -20.45
CA ASP A 37 19.67 -8.66 -19.34
C ASP A 37 18.25 -8.96 -19.85
N LEU A 38 17.77 -8.26 -20.89
CA LEU A 38 16.43 -8.46 -21.43
C LEU A 38 16.24 -9.86 -22.08
N SER A 39 17.27 -10.38 -22.74
CA SER A 39 17.28 -11.74 -23.28
C SER A 39 17.18 -12.80 -22.17
N GLN A 40 17.85 -12.58 -21.04
CA GLN A 40 17.73 -13.45 -19.87
C GLN A 40 16.33 -13.38 -19.26
N LEU A 41 15.69 -12.20 -19.22
CA LEU A 41 14.30 -12.06 -18.79
C LEU A 41 13.37 -12.89 -19.67
N ILE A 42 13.47 -12.73 -21.00
CA ILE A 42 12.63 -13.44 -21.98
C ILE A 42 12.81 -14.96 -21.88
N SER A 43 14.06 -15.43 -21.77
CA SER A 43 14.35 -16.87 -21.65
C SER A 43 13.87 -17.45 -20.33
N SER A 44 14.00 -16.71 -19.23
CA SER A 44 13.49 -17.14 -17.92
C SER A 44 11.96 -17.18 -17.91
N TYR A 45 11.30 -16.18 -18.51
CA TYR A 45 9.85 -16.18 -18.72
C TYR A 45 9.40 -17.40 -19.54
N ARG A 46 10.12 -17.74 -20.63
CA ARG A 46 9.86 -18.96 -21.43
C ARG A 46 9.90 -20.22 -20.58
N GLN A 47 10.89 -20.32 -19.70
CA GLN A 47 11.05 -21.49 -18.85
C GLN A 47 9.88 -21.61 -17.86
N GLU A 48 9.49 -20.51 -17.20
CA GLU A 48 8.35 -20.53 -16.28
C GLU A 48 7.03 -20.84 -16.98
N TYR A 49 6.86 -20.36 -18.21
CA TYR A 49 5.69 -20.69 -19.03
C TYR A 49 5.62 -22.18 -19.36
N LYS A 50 6.76 -22.81 -19.69
CA LYS A 50 6.83 -24.27 -19.90
C LYS A 50 6.59 -25.06 -18.61
N ASN A 51 7.13 -24.59 -17.48
CA ASN A 51 6.87 -25.18 -16.17
C ASN A 51 5.36 -25.17 -15.86
N LEU A 52 4.66 -24.07 -16.18
CA LEU A 52 3.21 -23.97 -16.04
C LEU A 52 2.48 -24.99 -16.93
N GLN A 53 2.82 -25.07 -18.21
CA GLN A 53 2.22 -26.05 -19.14
C GLN A 53 2.35 -27.49 -18.61
N GLU A 54 3.54 -27.86 -18.14
CA GLU A 54 3.78 -29.19 -17.58
C GLU A 54 3.03 -29.43 -16.26
N ALA A 55 2.97 -28.43 -15.38
CA ALA A 55 2.31 -28.55 -14.08
C ALA A 55 0.79 -28.70 -14.24
N VAL A 56 0.19 -27.92 -15.15
CA VAL A 56 -1.24 -27.98 -15.49
C VAL A 56 -1.62 -29.31 -16.13
N ALA A 57 -0.71 -29.96 -16.86
CA ALA A 57 -0.94 -31.28 -17.43
C ALA A 57 -0.87 -32.43 -16.40
N LYS A 58 -0.15 -32.23 -15.28
CA LYS A 58 0.12 -33.26 -14.27
C LYS A 58 -0.79 -33.19 -13.03
N THR A 59 -1.38 -32.04 -12.75
CA THR A 59 -2.04 -31.75 -11.48
C THR A 59 -3.47 -31.25 -11.68
N ASP A 60 -4.40 -31.68 -10.83
CA ASP A 60 -5.78 -31.20 -10.83
C ASP A 60 -5.93 -29.78 -10.21
N ASP A 61 -4.97 -29.35 -9.37
CA ASP A 61 -4.91 -28.00 -8.77
C ASP A 61 -4.39 -26.94 -9.76
N LYS A 62 -5.21 -26.65 -10.77
CA LYS A 62 -4.87 -25.69 -11.83
C LYS A 62 -4.68 -24.26 -11.29
N ILE A 63 -5.46 -23.86 -10.30
CA ILE A 63 -5.38 -22.52 -9.70
C ILE A 63 -4.08 -22.36 -8.90
N GLY A 64 -3.67 -23.41 -8.17
CA GLY A 64 -2.37 -23.45 -7.50
C GLY A 64 -1.20 -23.31 -8.46
N CYS A 65 -1.26 -23.99 -9.62
CA CYS A 65 -0.24 -23.85 -10.68
C CYS A 65 -0.16 -22.41 -11.22
N LEU A 66 -1.31 -21.79 -11.52
CA LEU A 66 -1.37 -20.40 -11.98
C LEU A 66 -0.80 -19.43 -10.95
N ARG A 67 -1.19 -19.59 -9.67
CA ARG A 67 -0.65 -18.78 -8.57
C ARG A 67 0.87 -18.89 -8.48
N HIS A 68 1.42 -20.10 -8.59
CA HIS A 68 2.85 -20.32 -8.54
C HIS A 68 3.57 -19.65 -9.71
N PHE A 69 3.07 -19.83 -10.93
CA PHE A 69 3.60 -19.17 -12.12
C PHE A 69 3.62 -17.65 -11.96
N THR A 70 2.49 -17.03 -11.60
CA THR A 70 2.41 -15.57 -11.41
C THR A 70 3.36 -15.08 -10.31
N ALA A 71 3.56 -15.86 -9.24
CA ALA A 71 4.52 -15.52 -8.19
C ALA A 71 5.98 -15.54 -8.68
N GLU A 72 6.37 -16.53 -9.49
CA GLU A 72 7.71 -16.59 -10.08
C GLU A 72 7.91 -15.48 -11.12
N ILE A 73 6.90 -15.16 -11.94
CA ILE A 73 6.96 -14.00 -12.85
C ILE A 73 7.16 -12.70 -12.06
N PHE A 74 6.39 -12.48 -10.99
CA PHE A 74 6.54 -11.30 -10.14
C PHE A 74 7.95 -11.17 -9.56
N LYS A 75 8.47 -12.26 -9.02
CA LYS A 75 9.84 -12.32 -8.49
C LYS A 75 10.89 -12.04 -9.57
N LEU A 76 10.75 -12.66 -10.73
CA LEU A 76 11.61 -12.47 -11.88
C LEU A 76 11.62 -11.01 -12.36
N LEU A 77 10.48 -10.33 -12.38
CA LEU A 77 10.39 -8.90 -12.71
C LEU A 77 11.13 -8.04 -11.67
N MET A 78 10.93 -8.30 -10.38
CA MET A 78 11.60 -7.55 -9.30
C MET A 78 13.12 -7.76 -9.30
N GLU A 79 13.59 -9.00 -9.45
CA GLU A 79 15.02 -9.32 -9.55
C GLU A 79 15.65 -8.67 -10.79
N HIS A 80 14.93 -8.67 -11.91
CA HIS A 80 15.41 -8.04 -13.13
C HIS A 80 15.49 -6.53 -13.00
N GLN A 81 14.47 -5.89 -12.45
CA GLN A 81 14.45 -4.45 -12.18
C GLN A 81 15.67 -4.06 -11.32
N GLN A 82 15.93 -4.78 -10.22
CA GLN A 82 17.08 -4.50 -9.34
C GLN A 82 18.42 -4.64 -10.08
N ARG A 83 18.61 -5.69 -10.88
CA ARG A 83 19.84 -5.90 -11.66
C ARG A 83 20.04 -4.79 -12.69
N MET A 84 18.99 -4.44 -13.44
CA MET A 84 19.06 -3.48 -14.54
C MET A 84 19.46 -2.07 -14.08
N PHE A 85 19.09 -1.68 -12.85
CA PHE A 85 19.38 -0.36 -12.25
C PHE A 85 20.55 -0.37 -11.27
N SER A 86 21.27 -1.49 -11.11
CA SER A 86 22.48 -1.55 -10.27
C SER A 86 23.66 -0.76 -10.84
N ILE A 87 23.65 -0.50 -12.15
CA ILE A 87 24.71 0.22 -12.87
C ILE A 87 24.28 1.66 -13.11
N ASP A 88 25.09 2.59 -12.63
CA ASP A 88 24.90 4.03 -12.84
C ASP A 88 25.24 4.41 -14.30
N THR A 89 24.22 4.38 -15.16
CA THR A 89 24.39 4.63 -16.59
C THR A 89 24.72 6.09 -16.90
N THR A 90 24.47 7.02 -15.96
CA THR A 90 24.79 8.45 -16.11
C THR A 90 26.31 8.72 -16.20
N LYS A 91 27.15 7.73 -15.88
CA LYS A 91 28.61 7.85 -15.91
C LYS A 91 29.26 7.42 -17.23
N ILE A 92 28.51 6.97 -18.25
CA ILE A 92 29.08 6.50 -19.52
C ILE A 92 29.95 7.58 -20.19
N THR A 93 29.46 8.83 -20.21
CA THR A 93 30.18 9.97 -20.81
C THR A 93 31.44 10.33 -20.03
N GLU A 94 31.46 10.06 -18.72
CA GLU A 94 32.57 10.30 -17.81
C GLU A 94 33.65 9.22 -17.94
N VAL A 95 33.28 7.95 -18.05
CA VAL A 95 34.20 6.84 -18.35
C VAL A 95 34.94 7.11 -19.66
N TYR A 96 34.19 7.53 -20.70
CA TYR A 96 34.74 7.91 -21.99
C TYR A 96 35.71 9.11 -21.88
N ARG A 97 35.40 10.09 -21.04
CA ARG A 97 36.28 11.24 -20.77
C ARG A 97 37.60 10.79 -20.17
N GLN A 98 37.54 9.93 -19.15
CA GLN A 98 38.72 9.47 -18.44
C GLN A 98 39.65 8.68 -19.35
N GLU A 99 39.11 7.80 -20.19
CA GLU A 99 39.92 7.04 -21.15
C GLU A 99 40.54 7.97 -22.21
N LEU A 100 39.76 8.92 -22.76
CA LEU A 100 40.29 9.88 -23.72
C LEU A 100 41.40 10.74 -23.10
N GLU A 101 41.21 11.23 -21.88
CA GLU A 101 42.20 12.03 -21.16
C GLU A 101 43.47 11.23 -20.85
N ALA A 102 43.34 9.95 -20.49
CA ALA A 102 44.47 9.05 -20.28
C ALA A 102 45.33 8.93 -21.55
N GLN A 103 44.71 8.68 -22.71
CA GLN A 103 45.43 8.59 -23.98
C GLN A 103 46.01 9.95 -24.41
N LEU A 104 45.29 11.04 -24.20
CA LEU A 104 45.76 12.39 -24.54
C LEU A 104 46.94 12.86 -23.66
N LYS A 105 47.16 12.30 -22.46
CA LYS A 105 48.33 12.64 -21.61
C LYS A 105 49.65 12.35 -22.30
N ALA A 106 49.73 11.28 -23.11
CA ALA A 106 50.92 10.90 -23.88
C ALA A 106 51.12 11.73 -25.16
N MET A 107 50.11 12.49 -25.60
CA MET A 107 50.12 13.25 -26.85
C MET A 107 50.51 14.72 -26.65
N PRO A 108 51.07 15.42 -27.64
CA PRO A 108 51.43 16.84 -27.51
C PRO A 108 50.20 17.74 -27.27
N ARG A 109 50.32 18.73 -26.37
CA ARG A 109 49.25 19.72 -26.10
C ARG A 109 48.94 20.59 -27.33
N THR A 110 49.95 20.94 -28.10
CA THR A 110 49.83 21.78 -29.29
C THR A 110 50.79 21.27 -30.35
N LEU A 111 50.31 21.13 -31.59
CA LEU A 111 51.14 20.83 -32.75
C LEU A 111 51.58 22.13 -33.40
N GLN A 112 52.83 22.14 -33.85
CA GLN A 112 53.42 23.26 -34.56
C GLN A 112 53.88 22.83 -35.95
N PRO A 113 52.97 22.45 -36.85
CA PRO A 113 53.35 22.10 -38.22
C PRO A 113 53.94 23.34 -38.90
N ARG A 114 55.13 23.17 -39.47
CA ARG A 114 55.79 24.16 -40.31
C ARG A 114 55.49 23.82 -41.76
N GLU A 115 54.75 24.68 -42.44
CA GLU A 115 54.28 24.44 -43.80
C GLU A 115 54.50 25.68 -44.69
N ILE A 116 54.47 25.48 -46.00
CA ILE A 116 54.56 26.57 -46.98
C ILE A 116 53.21 27.30 -46.98
N PHE A 117 53.24 28.62 -46.80
CA PHE A 117 52.02 29.42 -46.84
C PHE A 117 51.45 29.49 -48.26
N THR A 118 50.22 28.99 -48.41
CA THR A 118 49.40 29.17 -49.61
C THR A 118 48.28 30.18 -49.35
N PRO A 119 47.97 31.08 -50.29
CA PRO A 119 46.84 32.00 -50.14
C PRO A 119 45.52 31.24 -49.95
N TYR A 120 44.66 31.71 -49.04
CA TYR A 120 43.39 31.06 -48.76
C TYR A 120 42.41 31.21 -49.93
N PRO A 121 41.71 30.14 -50.34
CA PRO A 121 40.66 30.25 -51.34
C PRO A 121 39.49 31.07 -50.78
N ILE A 122 39.06 32.08 -51.55
CA ILE A 122 37.89 32.89 -51.26
C ILE A 122 36.69 32.20 -51.90
N ARG A 123 35.74 31.75 -51.09
CA ARG A 123 34.55 31.01 -51.55
C ARG A 123 33.30 31.89 -51.44
N ARG A 124 32.31 31.64 -52.29
CA ARG A 124 31.00 32.32 -52.21
C ARG A 124 30.23 31.98 -50.92
N THR A 125 30.55 30.86 -50.27
CA THR A 125 29.97 30.42 -49.00
C THR A 125 30.65 31.02 -47.77
N ASP A 126 31.69 31.86 -47.93
CA ASP A 126 32.37 32.49 -46.82
C ASP A 126 31.49 33.57 -46.18
N THR A 127 31.33 33.53 -44.85
CA THR A 127 30.70 34.66 -44.12
C THR A 127 31.47 35.96 -44.37
N PRO A 128 30.82 37.13 -44.39
CA PRO A 128 31.49 38.41 -44.65
C PRO A 128 32.73 38.64 -43.77
N ALA A 129 32.69 38.22 -42.51
CA ALA A 129 33.82 38.33 -41.58
C ALA A 129 35.02 37.43 -41.98
N ILE A 130 34.75 36.18 -42.38
CA ILE A 130 35.80 35.24 -42.85
C ILE A 130 36.37 35.72 -44.18
N TRP A 131 35.50 36.17 -45.08
CA TRP A 131 35.86 36.71 -46.39
C TRP A 131 36.86 37.86 -46.26
N TRP A 132 36.52 38.89 -45.47
CA TRP A 132 37.41 40.04 -45.22
C TRP A 132 38.73 39.63 -44.58
N ARG A 133 38.70 38.66 -43.67
CA ARG A 133 39.90 38.14 -43.02
C ARG A 133 40.83 37.43 -44.00
N LYS A 134 40.29 36.60 -44.90
CA LYS A 134 41.03 35.94 -45.98
C LYS A 134 41.65 36.97 -46.93
N VAL A 135 40.87 37.95 -47.39
CA VAL A 135 41.35 39.04 -48.27
C VAL A 135 42.51 39.79 -47.64
N ARG A 136 42.38 40.20 -46.37
CA ARG A 136 43.43 40.92 -45.64
C ARG A 136 44.72 40.09 -45.51
N ILE A 137 44.61 38.80 -45.16
CA ILE A 137 45.79 37.94 -44.99
C ILE A 137 46.47 37.67 -46.34
N ASN A 138 45.69 37.35 -47.37
CA ASN A 138 46.20 37.12 -48.73
C ASN A 138 46.89 38.37 -49.31
N SER A 139 46.31 39.55 -49.09
CA SER A 139 46.88 40.83 -49.56
C SER A 139 48.21 41.14 -48.87
N ARG A 140 48.29 40.97 -47.55
CA ARG A 140 49.55 41.13 -46.79
C ARG A 140 50.64 40.17 -47.26
N PHE A 141 50.28 38.93 -47.57
CA PHE A 141 51.21 37.96 -48.13
C PHE A 141 51.72 38.38 -49.52
N LYS A 142 50.82 38.78 -50.43
CA LYS A 142 51.18 39.29 -51.76
C LYS A 142 52.12 40.50 -51.67
N VAL A 143 51.84 41.47 -50.80
CA VAL A 143 52.72 42.64 -50.58
C VAL A 143 54.11 42.20 -50.09
N LYS A 144 54.19 41.29 -49.12
CA LYS A 144 55.49 40.75 -48.64
C LYS A 144 56.26 40.01 -49.74
N GLN A 145 55.57 39.22 -50.57
CA GLN A 145 56.16 38.53 -51.72
C GLN A 145 56.73 39.53 -52.74
N ILE A 146 55.97 40.57 -53.07
CA ILE A 146 56.39 41.64 -53.99
C ILE A 146 57.64 42.35 -53.45
N LEU A 147 57.62 42.78 -52.18
CA LEU A 147 58.78 43.43 -51.55
C LEU A 147 60.03 42.54 -51.53
N LYS A 148 59.90 41.24 -51.22
CA LYS A 148 61.03 40.31 -51.29
C LYS A 148 61.58 40.18 -52.71
N LYS A 149 60.70 40.11 -53.73
CA LYS A 149 61.10 40.03 -55.14
C LYS A 149 61.80 41.29 -55.63
N THR A 150 61.40 42.48 -55.18
CA THR A 150 62.03 43.75 -55.57
C THR A 150 63.33 44.03 -54.81
N ILE A 151 63.44 43.60 -53.55
CA ILE A 151 64.64 43.80 -52.71
C ILE A 151 65.75 42.78 -53.05
N ASN A 152 65.41 41.55 -53.48
CA ASN A 152 66.41 40.52 -53.76
C ASN A 152 67.44 40.89 -54.86
N PRO A 153 67.06 41.53 -55.99
CA PRO A 153 68.01 42.06 -56.97
C PRO A 153 68.98 43.09 -56.34
N LEU A 154 68.46 44.02 -55.53
CA LEU A 154 69.26 45.00 -54.80
C LEU A 154 70.25 44.33 -53.84
N ARG A 155 69.79 43.33 -53.06
CA ARG A 155 70.67 42.59 -52.13
C ARG A 155 71.76 41.80 -52.84
N ARG A 156 71.47 41.24 -54.02
CA ARG A 156 72.49 40.59 -54.88
C ARG A 156 73.54 41.59 -55.37
N LEU A 157 73.11 42.80 -55.74
CA LEU A 157 73.98 43.93 -56.09
C LEU A 157 74.92 44.32 -54.93
N PHE A 158 74.45 44.26 -53.69
CA PHE A 158 75.24 44.53 -52.47
C PHE A 158 75.90 43.29 -51.84
N LYS A 159 76.07 42.18 -52.57
CA LYS A 159 76.68 40.91 -52.08
C LYS A 159 76.05 40.34 -50.79
N MET A 160 74.81 40.70 -50.47
CA MET A 160 74.07 40.15 -49.35
C MET A 160 73.33 38.86 -49.73
N LYS A 161 73.15 37.95 -48.77
CA LYS A 161 72.35 36.73 -48.99
C LYS A 161 70.89 37.10 -49.38
N PRO A 162 70.34 36.57 -50.49
CA PRO A 162 68.98 36.87 -50.92
C PRO A 162 67.97 36.34 -49.89
N TYR A 163 66.82 37.01 -49.77
CA TYR A 163 65.72 36.49 -48.97
C TYR A 163 65.07 35.29 -49.66
N ASP A 164 64.74 34.27 -48.87
CA ASP A 164 63.91 33.15 -49.31
C ASP A 164 62.51 33.65 -49.73
N LEU A 165 62.13 33.31 -50.96
CA LEU A 165 60.82 33.63 -51.54
C LEU A 165 59.72 32.74 -50.97
N VAL A 166 60.07 31.55 -50.47
CA VAL A 166 59.14 30.69 -49.75
C VAL A 166 58.81 31.36 -48.42
N THR A 167 57.52 31.52 -48.14
CA THR A 167 57.08 32.03 -46.85
C THR A 167 56.57 30.86 -46.06
N TRP A 168 57.35 30.47 -45.07
CA TRP A 168 56.94 29.46 -44.11
C TRP A 168 55.95 30.06 -43.12
N ARG A 169 54.93 29.28 -42.78
CA ARG A 169 54.04 29.55 -41.67
C ARG A 169 54.18 28.44 -40.65
N VAL A 170 54.20 28.81 -39.37
CA VAL A 170 54.01 27.88 -38.27
C VAL A 170 52.59 28.09 -37.76
N ARG A 171 51.77 27.03 -37.78
CA ARG A 171 50.44 27.05 -37.17
C ARG A 171 50.52 26.58 -35.73
N LYS A 172 49.65 27.09 -34.87
CA LYS A 172 49.48 26.54 -33.51
C LYS A 172 48.18 25.75 -33.47
N VAL A 173 48.26 24.42 -33.51
CA VAL A 173 47.06 23.57 -33.51
C VAL A 173 46.87 23.00 -32.10
N PRO A 174 45.84 23.41 -31.32
CA PRO A 174 45.62 22.93 -29.95
C PRO A 174 45.05 21.50 -29.97
N PHE A 175 45.90 20.51 -30.28
CA PHE A 175 45.51 19.15 -30.59
C PHE A 175 44.69 18.47 -29.49
N ARG A 176 45.14 18.52 -28.22
CA ARG A 176 44.38 17.91 -27.12
C ARG A 176 42.98 18.49 -26.99
N LEU A 177 42.84 19.82 -27.09
CA LEU A 177 41.55 20.50 -26.98
C LEU A 177 40.62 20.14 -28.15
N MET A 178 41.17 20.05 -29.36
CA MET A 178 40.41 19.60 -30.53
C MET A 178 40.00 18.13 -30.40
N ALA A 179 40.91 17.26 -29.97
CA ALA A 179 40.61 15.86 -29.74
C ALA A 179 39.51 15.69 -28.69
N THR A 180 39.60 16.39 -27.55
CA THR A 180 38.52 16.42 -26.55
C THR A 180 37.22 16.96 -27.15
N HIS A 181 37.23 18.07 -27.89
CA HIS A 181 35.99 18.60 -28.46
C HIS A 181 35.31 17.63 -29.46
N TYR A 182 36.08 17.05 -30.38
CA TYR A 182 35.50 16.20 -31.44
C TYR A 182 35.22 14.78 -30.99
N LEU A 183 36.12 14.18 -30.19
CA LEU A 183 35.95 12.81 -29.72
C LEU A 183 35.07 12.79 -28.47
N HIS A 184 35.14 13.72 -27.52
CA HIS A 184 34.22 13.75 -26.37
C HIS A 184 32.90 14.44 -26.69
N THR A 185 32.93 15.76 -26.87
CA THR A 185 31.70 16.56 -26.91
C THR A 185 30.85 16.28 -28.14
N ARG A 186 31.45 16.30 -29.34
CA ARG A 186 30.70 16.06 -30.58
C ARG A 186 30.26 14.61 -30.73
N LEU A 187 31.04 13.65 -30.24
CA LEU A 187 30.61 12.25 -30.27
C LEU A 187 29.41 12.05 -29.34
N ALA A 188 29.43 12.58 -28.11
CA ALA A 188 28.29 12.51 -27.20
C ALA A 188 27.02 13.14 -27.82
N GLU A 189 27.17 14.28 -28.51
CA GLU A 189 26.07 14.92 -29.25
C GLU A 189 25.50 14.00 -30.35
N MET A 190 26.36 13.28 -31.08
CA MET A 190 25.97 12.33 -32.14
C MET A 190 25.42 11.01 -31.59
N GLN A 191 25.89 10.56 -30.43
CA GLN A 191 25.47 9.32 -29.78
C GLN A 191 24.15 9.45 -29.02
N ALA A 192 23.81 10.65 -28.54
CA ALA A 192 22.56 10.91 -27.82
C ALA A 192 21.32 10.34 -28.56
N PRO A 193 21.04 10.71 -29.84
CA PRO A 193 19.87 10.19 -30.54
C PRO A 193 19.91 8.68 -30.77
N VAL A 194 21.09 8.11 -31.05
CA VAL A 194 21.27 6.66 -31.24
C VAL A 194 20.96 5.90 -29.95
N THR A 195 21.45 6.41 -28.82
CA THR A 195 21.19 5.83 -27.50
C THR A 195 19.71 5.90 -27.12
N TRP A 196 19.04 7.00 -27.45
CA TRP A 196 17.60 7.13 -27.21
C TRP A 196 16.79 6.18 -28.07
N GLN A 197 17.14 6.01 -29.35
CA GLN A 197 16.48 5.07 -30.24
C GLN A 197 16.70 3.62 -29.79
N PHE A 198 17.91 3.30 -29.31
CA PHE A 198 18.20 1.99 -28.71
C PHE A 198 17.29 1.70 -27.51
N MET A 199 17.18 2.65 -26.58
CA MET A 199 16.29 2.51 -25.42
C MET A 199 14.82 2.36 -25.81
N GLN A 200 14.38 3.07 -26.85
CA GLN A 200 13.03 2.92 -27.39
C GLN A 200 12.81 1.52 -27.97
N ASP A 201 13.77 0.99 -28.74
CA ASP A 201 13.65 -0.32 -29.36
C ASP A 201 13.64 -1.45 -28.31
N LEU A 202 14.43 -1.34 -27.24
CA LEU A 202 14.35 -2.26 -26.09
C LEU A 202 12.98 -2.22 -25.40
N ASN A 203 12.44 -1.03 -25.16
CA ASN A 203 11.11 -0.87 -24.55
C ASN A 203 10.01 -1.52 -25.40
N LYS A 204 10.10 -1.47 -26.73
CA LYS A 204 9.13 -2.13 -27.60
C LYS A 204 9.13 -3.64 -27.43
N VAL A 205 10.31 -4.25 -27.30
CA VAL A 205 10.43 -5.69 -27.03
C VAL A 205 9.79 -6.02 -25.68
N LEU A 206 10.10 -5.25 -24.64
CA LEU A 206 9.54 -5.44 -23.30
C LEU A 206 8.02 -5.26 -23.27
N MET A 207 7.48 -4.27 -23.97
CA MET A 207 6.03 -4.05 -24.10
C MET A 207 5.34 -5.21 -24.83
N GLN A 208 5.94 -5.77 -25.87
CA GLN A 208 5.37 -6.94 -26.56
C GLN A 208 5.23 -8.14 -25.62
N LEU A 209 6.23 -8.38 -24.76
CA LEU A 209 6.18 -9.44 -23.76
C LEU A 209 5.09 -9.18 -22.71
N TRP A 210 4.97 -7.95 -22.21
CA TRP A 210 3.92 -7.58 -21.26
C TRP A 210 2.51 -7.69 -21.85
N ILE A 211 2.32 -7.25 -23.11
CA ILE A 211 1.03 -7.40 -23.82
C ILE A 211 0.64 -8.87 -23.93
N PHE A 212 1.61 -9.74 -24.19
CA PHE A 212 1.39 -11.18 -24.24
C PHE A 212 0.97 -11.74 -22.87
N ASP A 213 1.70 -11.42 -21.81
CA ASP A 213 1.38 -11.82 -20.43
C ASP A 213 -0.04 -11.38 -20.03
N ASN A 214 -0.39 -10.12 -20.28
CA ASN A 214 -1.72 -9.58 -20.02
C ASN A 214 -2.82 -10.30 -20.82
N LYS A 215 -2.58 -10.61 -22.11
CA LYS A 215 -3.54 -11.36 -22.93
C LYS A 215 -3.73 -12.79 -22.42
N THR A 216 -2.65 -13.44 -21.97
CA THR A 216 -2.72 -14.77 -21.35
C THR A 216 -3.58 -14.73 -20.11
N ASP A 217 -3.35 -13.76 -19.22
CA ASP A 217 -4.15 -13.59 -18.00
C ASP A 217 -5.63 -13.32 -18.30
N GLU A 218 -5.93 -12.40 -19.23
CA GLU A 218 -7.32 -12.10 -19.63
C GLU A 218 -8.04 -13.36 -20.15
N THR A 219 -7.34 -14.17 -20.95
CA THR A 219 -7.90 -15.41 -21.50
C THR A 219 -8.19 -16.43 -20.38
N ILE A 220 -7.25 -16.59 -19.44
CA ILE A 220 -7.42 -17.50 -18.30
C ILE A 220 -8.56 -17.04 -17.38
N GLN A 221 -8.68 -15.73 -17.15
CA GLN A 221 -9.78 -15.16 -16.38
C GLN A 221 -11.13 -15.39 -17.05
N GLN A 222 -11.23 -15.28 -18.38
CA GLN A 222 -12.45 -15.61 -19.12
C GLN A 222 -12.82 -17.09 -18.92
N LEU A 223 -11.86 -18.00 -18.99
CA LEU A 223 -12.09 -19.44 -18.73
C LEU A 223 -12.58 -19.69 -17.29
N LEU A 224 -12.05 -18.97 -16.30
CA LEU A 224 -12.50 -19.04 -14.91
C LEU A 224 -13.96 -18.57 -14.77
N THR A 225 -14.33 -17.45 -15.39
CA THR A 225 -15.73 -16.96 -15.34
C THR A 225 -16.72 -17.90 -16.01
N GLN A 226 -16.27 -18.67 -17.01
CA GLN A 226 -17.10 -19.64 -17.74
C GLN A 226 -17.10 -21.04 -17.11
N ASN A 227 -16.40 -21.25 -15.98
CA ASN A 227 -16.19 -22.56 -15.34
C ASN A 227 -15.59 -23.64 -16.28
N LYS A 228 -14.79 -23.25 -17.28
CA LYS A 228 -14.20 -24.15 -18.30
C LYS A 228 -12.72 -24.45 -18.09
N LEU A 229 -12.16 -24.00 -16.96
CA LEU A 229 -10.73 -24.13 -16.65
C LEU A 229 -10.23 -25.59 -16.68
N SER A 230 -11.04 -26.54 -16.24
CA SER A 230 -10.68 -27.97 -16.19
C SER A 230 -10.53 -28.60 -17.59
N GLU A 231 -11.24 -28.11 -18.59
CA GLU A 231 -11.30 -28.72 -19.92
C GLU A 231 -10.38 -27.99 -20.92
N GLU A 232 -10.36 -26.66 -20.91
CA GLU A 232 -9.78 -25.85 -22.00
C GLU A 232 -8.43 -25.21 -21.65
N LEU A 233 -7.98 -25.23 -20.38
CA LEU A 233 -6.74 -24.53 -19.97
C LEU A 233 -5.48 -25.11 -20.62
N ALA A 234 -5.37 -26.44 -20.72
CA ALA A 234 -4.20 -27.10 -21.31
C ALA A 234 -4.11 -26.83 -22.82
N GLU A 235 -5.24 -26.76 -23.52
CA GLU A 235 -5.30 -26.42 -24.95
C GLU A 235 -4.94 -24.95 -25.18
N THR A 236 -5.45 -24.05 -24.32
CA THR A 236 -5.19 -22.60 -24.39
C THR A 236 -3.71 -22.29 -24.15
N LEU A 237 -3.10 -22.93 -23.16
CA LEU A 237 -1.68 -22.77 -22.84
C LEU A 237 -0.77 -23.52 -23.83
N GLY A 238 -1.24 -24.60 -24.45
CA GLY A 238 -0.45 -25.45 -25.36
C GLY A 238 -0.24 -24.90 -26.78
N SER A 239 -0.61 -23.64 -27.04
CA SER A 239 -0.46 -23.06 -28.38
C SER A 239 1.01 -22.78 -28.74
N GLU A 240 1.40 -23.13 -29.97
CA GLU A 240 2.71 -22.77 -30.56
C GLU A 240 2.95 -21.23 -30.60
N GLU A 241 1.90 -20.43 -30.34
CA GLU A 241 1.94 -18.98 -30.34
C GLU A 241 2.92 -18.38 -29.31
N ALA A 242 3.02 -18.98 -28.12
CA ALA A 242 3.88 -18.48 -27.04
C ALA A 242 5.36 -18.64 -27.40
N ASP A 243 5.75 -19.84 -27.83
CA ASP A 243 7.12 -20.14 -28.26
C ASP A 243 7.49 -19.32 -29.52
N ALA A 244 6.58 -19.20 -30.48
CA ALA A 244 6.80 -18.40 -31.69
C ALA A 244 7.00 -16.90 -31.39
N LEU A 245 6.23 -16.33 -30.44
CA LEU A 245 6.43 -14.94 -30.02
C LEU A 245 7.77 -14.77 -29.32
N ILE A 246 8.12 -15.65 -28.39
CA ILE A 246 9.37 -15.56 -27.64
C ILE A 246 10.60 -15.65 -28.57
N GLU A 247 10.57 -16.56 -29.56
CA GLU A 247 11.63 -16.68 -30.57
C GLU A 247 11.71 -15.42 -31.44
N LYS A 248 10.57 -14.85 -31.82
CA LYS A 248 10.52 -13.57 -32.54
C LYS A 248 11.16 -12.44 -31.72
N LEU A 249 10.88 -12.34 -30.42
CA LEU A 249 11.47 -11.31 -29.54
C LEU A 249 12.99 -11.48 -29.37
N GLN A 250 13.47 -12.72 -29.28
CA GLN A 250 14.91 -13.01 -29.23
C GLN A 250 15.62 -12.63 -30.53
N GLU A 251 15.00 -12.90 -31.68
CA GLU A 251 15.52 -12.46 -32.98
C GLU A 251 15.52 -10.93 -33.11
N GLU A 252 14.44 -10.25 -32.67
CA GLU A 252 14.37 -8.78 -32.64
C GLU A 252 15.53 -8.18 -31.80
N LEU A 253 15.85 -8.79 -30.65
CA LEU A 253 16.99 -8.36 -29.83
C LEU A 253 18.34 -8.57 -30.52
N HIS A 254 18.52 -9.68 -31.24
CA HIS A 254 19.74 -9.93 -32.00
C HIS A 254 19.91 -8.90 -33.13
N GLN A 255 18.83 -8.56 -33.83
CA GLN A 255 18.85 -7.53 -34.87
C GLN A 255 19.14 -6.13 -34.29
N ILE A 256 18.59 -5.81 -33.11
CA ILE A 256 18.92 -4.59 -32.37
C ILE A 256 20.42 -4.55 -32.06
N GLU A 257 21.00 -5.64 -31.55
CA GLU A 257 22.43 -5.70 -31.24
C GLU A 257 23.30 -5.39 -32.46
N ILE A 258 23.05 -6.06 -33.59
CA ILE A 258 23.82 -5.85 -34.83
C ILE A 258 23.67 -4.40 -35.31
N LYS A 259 22.43 -3.89 -35.39
CA LYS A 259 22.14 -2.54 -35.86
C LYS A 259 22.91 -1.48 -35.06
N TYR A 260 22.85 -1.54 -33.73
CA TYR A 260 23.47 -0.52 -32.90
C TYR A 260 24.99 -0.68 -32.82
N GLN A 261 25.53 -1.90 -32.94
CA GLN A 261 26.97 -2.09 -33.10
C GLN A 261 27.50 -1.37 -34.34
N GLU A 262 26.80 -1.47 -35.47
CA GLU A 262 27.16 -0.77 -36.71
C GLU A 262 27.00 0.76 -36.60
N GLU A 263 25.88 1.24 -36.06
CA GLU A 263 25.63 2.68 -35.91
C GLU A 263 26.68 3.35 -35.00
N ILE A 264 27.07 2.70 -33.89
CA ILE A 264 28.12 3.20 -33.01
C ILE A 264 29.45 3.31 -33.77
N GLN A 265 29.85 2.26 -34.50
CA GLN A 265 31.07 2.28 -35.30
C GLN A 265 31.07 3.42 -36.32
N GLN A 266 29.93 3.68 -36.96
CA GLN A 266 29.76 4.78 -37.91
C GLN A 266 29.90 6.15 -37.23
N GLN A 267 29.30 6.37 -36.05
CA GLN A 267 29.41 7.65 -35.33
C GLN A 267 30.84 7.94 -34.86
N PHE A 268 31.53 6.90 -34.37
CA PHE A 268 32.95 6.98 -34.03
C PHE A 268 33.78 7.38 -35.25
N ALA A 269 33.65 6.65 -36.37
CA ALA A 269 34.35 6.96 -37.62
C ALA A 269 34.04 8.37 -38.14
N ALA A 270 32.78 8.83 -38.01
CA ALA A 270 32.36 10.17 -38.39
C ALA A 270 33.01 11.25 -37.50
N ALA A 271 33.12 11.02 -36.19
CA ALA A 271 33.81 11.91 -35.26
C ALA A 271 35.31 12.03 -35.61
N ALA A 272 35.97 10.90 -35.85
CA ALA A 272 37.38 10.86 -36.26
C ALA A 272 37.61 11.59 -37.58
N THR A 273 36.74 11.36 -38.58
CA THR A 273 36.81 12.02 -39.87
C THR A 273 36.59 13.53 -39.76
N LYS A 274 35.68 13.98 -38.89
CA LYS A 274 35.47 15.41 -38.61
C LYS A 274 36.72 16.03 -37.98
N LEU A 275 37.38 15.33 -37.05
CA LEU A 275 38.65 15.77 -36.47
C LEU A 275 39.77 15.81 -37.52
N ASP A 276 39.94 14.77 -38.33
CA ASP A 276 40.95 14.69 -39.40
C ASP A 276 40.79 15.83 -40.41
N LYS A 277 39.55 16.19 -40.78
CA LYS A 277 39.25 17.34 -41.64
C LYS A 277 39.49 18.68 -40.95
N ALA A 278 39.36 18.76 -39.62
CA ALA A 278 39.54 19.99 -38.85
C ALA A 278 41.02 20.31 -38.56
N LEU A 279 41.87 19.31 -38.34
CA LEU A 279 43.31 19.48 -38.10
C LEU A 279 44.04 20.33 -39.17
N PRO A 280 43.88 20.10 -40.49
CA PRO A 280 44.60 20.84 -41.52
C PRO A 280 44.12 22.28 -41.68
N ILE A 281 42.94 22.63 -41.17
CA ILE A 281 42.40 24.00 -41.21
C ILE A 281 42.43 24.69 -39.84
N ALA A 282 42.91 24.04 -38.78
CA ALA A 282 43.08 24.66 -37.47
C ALA A 282 44.09 25.81 -37.53
N ASP A 283 43.83 26.90 -36.78
CA ASP A 283 44.57 28.15 -36.85
C ASP A 283 44.53 28.79 -38.26
N THR A 284 43.43 28.65 -38.99
CA THR A 284 43.19 29.39 -40.25
C THR A 284 41.99 30.33 -40.11
N PRO A 285 41.69 31.20 -41.09
CA PRO A 285 40.45 31.99 -41.07
C PRO A 285 39.18 31.13 -41.00
N ASP A 286 39.22 29.91 -41.55
CA ASP A 286 38.10 28.96 -41.55
C ASP A 286 37.87 28.34 -40.16
N LEU A 287 38.94 27.99 -39.45
CA LEU A 287 38.91 27.55 -38.06
C LEU A 287 39.94 28.29 -37.21
N SER A 288 39.56 29.49 -36.74
CA SER A 288 40.47 30.36 -35.99
C SER A 288 40.63 29.93 -34.53
N LEU A 289 41.78 30.22 -33.93
CA LEU A 289 42.06 29.93 -32.50
C LEU A 289 41.02 30.49 -31.53
N ARG A 290 40.35 31.61 -31.87
CA ARG A 290 39.27 32.17 -31.03
C ARG A 290 38.06 31.22 -30.89
N ARG A 291 37.78 30.42 -31.93
CA ARG A 291 36.73 29.38 -31.89
C ARG A 291 37.17 28.15 -31.10
N LEU A 292 38.48 27.97 -30.92
CA LEU A 292 39.09 26.91 -30.13
C LEU A 292 39.49 27.42 -28.74
N ASN A 293 38.75 28.40 -28.20
CA ASN A 293 38.99 28.88 -26.84
C ASN A 293 38.47 27.85 -25.83
N PRO A 294 39.19 27.56 -24.74
CA PRO A 294 38.80 26.51 -23.80
C PRO A 294 37.48 26.81 -23.08
N ARG A 295 37.23 28.07 -22.71
CA ARG A 295 36.00 28.47 -21.99
C ARG A 295 34.69 28.17 -22.74
N PRO A 296 34.48 28.66 -23.99
CA PRO A 296 33.23 28.38 -24.70
C PRO A 296 33.06 26.89 -25.05
N LEU A 297 34.16 26.18 -25.33
CA LEU A 297 34.11 24.74 -25.58
C LEU A 297 33.72 23.96 -24.31
N GLU A 298 34.18 24.40 -23.15
CA GLU A 298 33.80 23.83 -21.85
C GLU A 298 32.31 24.06 -21.55
N THR A 299 31.78 25.25 -21.84
CA THR A 299 30.35 25.53 -21.71
C THR A 299 29.51 24.68 -22.66
N GLU A 300 29.92 24.56 -23.93
CA GLU A 300 29.27 23.69 -24.90
C GLU A 300 29.28 22.23 -24.44
N ARG A 301 30.43 21.76 -23.92
CA ARG A 301 30.57 20.42 -23.35
C ARG A 301 29.57 20.17 -22.23
N GLN A 302 29.48 21.05 -21.24
CA GLN A 302 28.56 20.90 -20.11
C GLN A 302 27.11 20.81 -20.58
N LEU A 303 26.71 21.65 -21.54
CA LEU A 303 25.36 21.63 -22.10
C LEU A 303 25.04 20.32 -22.84
N VAL A 304 25.99 19.81 -23.65
CA VAL A 304 25.81 18.56 -24.38
C VAL A 304 25.72 17.36 -23.43
N ILE A 305 26.63 17.28 -22.45
CA ILE A 305 26.63 16.19 -21.45
C ILE A 305 25.36 16.24 -20.62
N GLN A 306 24.97 17.41 -20.10
CA GLN A 306 23.73 17.55 -19.34
C GLN A 306 22.51 17.13 -20.15
N LYS A 307 22.46 17.45 -21.45
CA LYS A 307 21.39 17.01 -22.35
C LYS A 307 21.40 15.49 -22.55
N PHE A 308 22.59 14.89 -22.70
CA PHE A 308 22.76 13.44 -22.82
C PHE A 308 22.25 12.74 -21.55
N ASP A 309 22.76 13.13 -20.38
CA ASP A 309 22.44 12.53 -19.09
C ASP A 309 20.96 12.72 -18.73
N THR A 310 20.39 13.90 -18.98
CA THR A 310 18.95 14.15 -18.78
C THR A 310 18.11 13.25 -19.71
N GLY A 311 18.57 13.01 -20.94
CA GLY A 311 17.90 12.11 -21.86
C GLY A 311 17.95 10.66 -21.41
N LEU A 312 19.10 10.22 -20.89
CA LEU A 312 19.29 8.87 -20.36
C LEU A 312 18.45 8.63 -19.10
N HIS A 313 18.46 9.57 -18.16
CA HIS A 313 17.63 9.54 -16.95
C HIS A 313 16.13 9.42 -17.29
N ARG A 314 15.67 10.11 -18.35
CA ARG A 314 14.29 9.98 -18.83
C ARG A 314 13.98 8.57 -19.34
N TRP A 315 14.91 7.91 -20.02
CA TRP A 315 14.72 6.53 -20.48
C TRP A 315 14.82 5.52 -19.35
N GLU A 316 15.70 5.73 -18.37
CA GLU A 316 15.75 4.91 -17.15
C GLU A 316 14.44 5.02 -16.38
N ASN A 317 13.90 6.23 -16.23
CA ASN A 317 12.56 6.44 -15.69
C ASN A 317 11.49 5.69 -16.49
N THR A 318 11.51 5.75 -17.82
CA THR A 318 10.56 5.01 -18.66
C THR A 318 10.63 3.51 -18.38
N HIS A 319 11.83 2.91 -18.38
CA HIS A 319 12.01 1.48 -18.11
C HIS A 319 11.56 1.12 -16.68
N ARG A 320 11.96 1.91 -15.68
CA ARG A 320 11.58 1.65 -14.28
C ARG A 320 10.08 1.68 -14.11
N THR A 321 9.43 2.67 -14.71
CA THR A 321 7.99 2.86 -14.61
C THR A 321 7.24 1.76 -15.38
N LEU A 322 7.75 1.31 -16.53
CA LEU A 322 7.21 0.18 -17.27
C LEU A 322 7.25 -1.12 -16.45
N PHE A 323 8.38 -1.40 -15.78
CA PHE A 323 8.49 -2.56 -14.88
C PHE A 323 7.57 -2.44 -13.67
N ASP A 324 7.44 -1.25 -13.08
CA ASP A 324 6.52 -1.05 -11.95
C ASP A 324 5.05 -1.27 -12.38
N ASP A 325 4.65 -0.80 -13.56
CA ASP A 325 3.29 -0.94 -14.11
C ASP A 325 2.99 -2.42 -14.41
N TRP A 326 3.92 -3.12 -15.08
CA TRP A 326 3.80 -4.56 -15.30
C TRP A 326 3.77 -5.34 -13.97
N ALA A 327 4.62 -4.97 -13.00
CA ALA A 327 4.62 -5.60 -11.70
C ALA A 327 3.32 -5.40 -10.93
N ILE A 328 2.66 -4.23 -11.04
CA ILE A 328 1.32 -4.02 -10.47
C ILE A 328 0.34 -5.03 -11.08
N ASP A 329 0.30 -5.15 -12.41
CA ASP A 329 -0.62 -6.08 -13.08
C ASP A 329 -0.44 -7.52 -12.57
N VAL A 330 0.80 -7.99 -12.51
CA VAL A 330 1.15 -9.35 -12.04
C VAL A 330 0.84 -9.52 -10.56
N GLU A 331 1.11 -8.51 -9.72
CA GLU A 331 0.84 -8.53 -8.27
C GLU A 331 -0.67 -8.62 -7.97
N ILE A 332 -1.49 -7.89 -8.73
CA ILE A 332 -2.95 -7.91 -8.67
C ILE A 332 -3.49 -9.28 -9.12
N VAL A 333 -2.95 -9.86 -10.20
CA VAL A 333 -3.33 -11.21 -10.66
C VAL A 333 -2.89 -12.29 -9.66
N LEU A 334 -1.73 -12.12 -9.02
CA LEU A 334 -1.26 -13.02 -7.96
C LEU A 334 -2.23 -13.03 -6.77
N LEU A 335 -2.69 -11.86 -6.33
CA LEU A 335 -3.69 -11.74 -5.28
C LEU A 335 -5.01 -12.41 -5.70
N TYR A 336 -5.45 -12.19 -6.95
CA TYR A 336 -6.64 -12.83 -7.50
C TYR A 336 -6.58 -14.37 -7.41
N TYR A 337 -5.48 -15.00 -7.88
CA TYR A 337 -5.32 -16.45 -7.79
C TYR A 337 -5.11 -16.95 -6.36
N HIS A 338 -4.50 -16.14 -5.49
CA HIS A 338 -4.37 -16.47 -4.07
C HIS A 338 -5.74 -16.63 -3.42
N VAL A 339 -6.64 -15.66 -3.60
CA VAL A 339 -7.98 -15.67 -2.99
C VAL A 339 -8.82 -16.84 -3.52
N LEU A 340 -8.76 -17.11 -4.83
CA LEU A 340 -9.45 -18.26 -5.42
C LEU A 340 -8.93 -19.59 -4.89
N SER A 341 -7.61 -19.74 -4.77
CA SER A 341 -7.01 -20.94 -4.19
C SER A 341 -7.45 -21.14 -2.74
N GLN A 342 -7.51 -20.08 -1.93
CA GLN A 342 -8.01 -20.19 -0.55
C GLN A 342 -9.50 -20.53 -0.47
N LEU A 343 -10.30 -20.09 -1.45
CA LEU A 343 -11.72 -20.44 -1.54
C LEU A 343 -11.92 -21.94 -1.82
N GLU A 344 -11.16 -22.51 -2.76
CA GLU A 344 -11.23 -23.95 -3.06
C GLU A 344 -10.74 -24.80 -1.87
N VAL A 345 -9.71 -24.35 -1.14
CA VAL A 345 -9.28 -25.01 0.11
C VAL A 345 -10.41 -25.01 1.14
N LEU A 346 -11.05 -23.86 1.38
CA LEU A 346 -12.17 -23.75 2.31
C LEU A 346 -13.34 -24.67 1.90
N ARG A 347 -13.67 -24.69 0.60
CA ARG A 347 -14.71 -25.57 0.07
C ARG A 347 -14.38 -27.04 0.36
N GLY A 348 -13.16 -27.47 0.06
CA GLY A 348 -12.71 -28.84 0.34
C GLY A 348 -12.75 -29.21 1.84
N GLN A 349 -12.43 -28.26 2.72
CA GLN A 349 -12.54 -28.44 4.18
C GLN A 349 -14.00 -28.63 4.61
N ILE A 350 -14.91 -27.84 4.07
CA ILE A 350 -16.36 -27.94 4.35
C ILE A 350 -16.91 -29.27 3.81
N ASP A 351 -16.52 -29.67 2.60
CA ASP A 351 -16.87 -30.95 1.98
C ASP A 351 -16.45 -32.13 2.86
N THR A 352 -15.18 -32.16 3.24
CA THR A 352 -14.64 -33.22 4.11
C THR A 352 -15.37 -33.24 5.46
N TYR A 353 -15.68 -32.08 6.04
CA TYR A 353 -16.38 -32.01 7.31
C TYR A 353 -17.82 -32.55 7.22
N ILE A 354 -18.56 -32.21 6.17
CA ILE A 354 -19.95 -32.67 6.00
C ILE A 354 -20.00 -34.15 5.63
N GLU A 355 -19.20 -34.58 4.66
CA GLU A 355 -19.22 -35.96 4.16
C GLU A 355 -18.60 -36.96 5.14
N ASP A 356 -17.41 -36.68 5.68
CA ASP A 356 -16.68 -37.66 6.51
C ASP A 356 -17.06 -37.59 7.99
N THR A 357 -17.56 -36.45 8.48
CA THR A 357 -17.84 -36.26 9.92
C THR A 357 -19.32 -36.25 10.24
N LEU A 358 -20.12 -35.40 9.59
CA LEU A 358 -21.54 -35.22 9.94
C LEU A 358 -22.44 -36.31 9.36
N THR A 359 -22.26 -36.65 8.08
CA THR A 359 -23.13 -37.63 7.38
C THR A 359 -23.16 -39.00 8.08
N PRO A 360 -22.02 -39.59 8.51
CA PRO A 360 -22.04 -40.89 9.20
C PRO A 360 -22.72 -40.82 10.57
N ASP A 361 -22.66 -39.68 11.25
CA ASP A 361 -23.32 -39.51 12.55
C ASP A 361 -24.83 -39.31 12.37
N PHE A 362 -25.29 -38.62 11.32
CA PHE A 362 -26.72 -38.57 10.96
C PHE A 362 -27.28 -39.94 10.57
N GLU A 363 -26.52 -40.76 9.84
CA GLU A 363 -26.92 -42.13 9.51
C GLU A 363 -27.08 -43.01 10.75
N LYS A 364 -26.16 -42.88 11.73
CA LYS A 364 -26.27 -43.59 13.02
C LYS A 364 -27.54 -43.18 13.77
N LEU A 365 -27.84 -41.87 13.86
CA LEU A 365 -29.06 -41.37 14.48
C LEU A 365 -30.32 -41.95 13.80
N ARG A 366 -30.37 -41.90 12.46
CA ARG A 366 -31.49 -42.46 11.69
C ARG A 366 -31.64 -43.97 11.91
N SER A 367 -30.53 -44.70 11.89
CA SER A 367 -30.52 -46.15 12.12
C SER A 367 -31.06 -46.51 13.51
N PHE A 368 -30.74 -45.72 14.55
CA PHE A 368 -31.23 -45.93 15.90
C PHE A 368 -32.74 -45.75 15.99
N LEU A 369 -33.28 -44.66 15.42
CA LEU A 369 -34.71 -44.37 15.41
C LEU A 369 -35.50 -45.48 14.70
N ASN A 370 -35.06 -45.88 13.50
CA ASN A 370 -35.72 -46.92 12.71
C ASN A 370 -35.65 -48.32 13.34
N THR A 371 -34.51 -48.66 13.95
CA THR A 371 -34.36 -49.94 14.68
C THR A 371 -35.20 -49.98 15.95
N SER A 372 -35.33 -48.85 16.66
CA SER A 372 -36.13 -48.76 17.89
C SER A 372 -37.63 -48.79 17.58
N ALA A 373 -38.08 -48.10 16.53
CA ALA A 373 -39.46 -48.19 16.05
C ALA A 373 -39.83 -49.61 15.59
N SER A 374 -38.90 -50.31 14.91
CA SER A 374 -39.12 -51.70 14.46
C SER A 374 -39.20 -52.69 15.62
N ARG A 375 -38.38 -52.52 16.66
CA ARG A 375 -38.43 -53.35 17.90
C ARG A 375 -39.76 -53.21 18.64
N LEU A 376 -40.31 -52.00 18.71
CA LEU A 376 -41.64 -51.78 19.30
C LEU A 376 -42.76 -52.45 18.50
N LYS A 377 -42.68 -52.42 17.15
CA LYS A 377 -43.66 -53.10 16.28
C LYS A 377 -43.65 -54.63 16.43
N GLN A 378 -42.51 -55.23 16.79
CA GLN A 378 -42.36 -56.69 16.91
C GLN A 378 -42.88 -57.26 18.26
N ASN A 379 -42.96 -56.45 19.32
CA ASN A 379 -43.36 -56.88 20.67
C ASN A 379 -44.86 -56.69 20.99
N ALA A 380 -45.74 -56.70 19.98
CA ALA A 380 -47.17 -56.37 20.10
C ALA A 380 -48.07 -57.53 20.61
N GLY A 381 -47.63 -58.28 21.62
CA GLY A 381 -48.37 -59.42 22.17
C GLY A 381 -49.44 -59.02 23.20
N THR A 382 -49.00 -58.48 24.34
CA THR A 382 -49.87 -58.04 25.44
C THR A 382 -49.51 -56.63 25.93
N LEU A 383 -50.45 -55.94 26.59
CA LEU A 383 -50.26 -54.56 27.08
C LEU A 383 -49.08 -54.45 28.09
N ASP A 384 -48.92 -55.46 28.96
CA ASP A 384 -47.86 -55.50 29.95
C ASP A 384 -46.47 -55.72 29.32
N GLU A 385 -46.39 -56.57 28.28
CA GLU A 385 -45.15 -56.78 27.51
C GLU A 385 -44.75 -55.51 26.73
N LEU A 386 -45.73 -54.79 26.17
CA LEU A 386 -45.50 -53.52 25.50
C LEU A 386 -44.98 -52.45 26.48
N LEU A 387 -45.51 -52.37 27.69
CA LEU A 387 -45.04 -51.42 28.72
C LEU A 387 -43.63 -51.74 29.23
N GLU A 388 -43.29 -53.01 29.40
CA GLU A 388 -41.91 -53.46 29.67
C GLU A 388 -40.96 -53.07 28.52
N SER A 389 -41.40 -53.27 27.27
CA SER A 389 -40.63 -52.91 26.08
C SER A 389 -40.42 -51.39 25.96
N LEU A 390 -41.45 -50.58 26.23
CA LEU A 390 -41.35 -49.11 26.25
C LEU A 390 -40.38 -48.62 27.33
N LYS A 391 -40.43 -49.19 28.54
CA LYS A 391 -39.46 -48.86 29.61
C LYS A 391 -38.03 -49.18 29.21
N LYS A 392 -37.80 -50.33 28.54
CA LYS A 392 -36.47 -50.71 28.05
C LYS A 392 -36.00 -49.78 26.93
N GLU A 393 -36.86 -49.48 25.96
CA GLU A 393 -36.50 -48.56 24.87
C GLU A 393 -36.29 -47.13 25.36
N ARG A 394 -37.08 -46.61 26.30
CA ARG A 394 -36.86 -45.28 26.88
C ARG A 394 -35.51 -45.18 27.59
N ARG A 395 -35.13 -46.21 28.35
CA ARG A 395 -33.78 -46.26 28.97
C ARG A 395 -32.67 -46.32 27.93
N LYS A 396 -32.88 -47.07 26.85
CA LYS A 396 -31.92 -47.18 25.75
C LYS A 396 -31.81 -45.86 24.98
N LEU A 397 -32.93 -45.19 24.74
CA LEU A 397 -33.00 -43.87 24.12
C LEU A 397 -32.20 -42.85 24.92
N ASN A 398 -32.41 -42.76 26.23
CA ASN A 398 -31.67 -41.79 27.04
C ASN A 398 -30.15 -42.09 27.06
N ARG A 399 -29.76 -43.35 27.25
CA ARG A 399 -28.33 -43.72 27.34
C ARG A 399 -27.58 -43.72 26.02
N GLU A 400 -28.16 -44.32 24.98
CA GLU A 400 -27.46 -44.55 23.71
C GLU A 400 -27.74 -43.44 22.68
N LEU A 401 -28.99 -42.95 22.61
CA LEU A 401 -29.33 -41.87 21.67
C LEU A 401 -28.99 -40.50 22.24
N ILE A 402 -29.53 -40.12 23.40
CA ILE A 402 -29.39 -38.75 23.93
C ILE A 402 -27.98 -38.52 24.49
N ASP A 403 -27.55 -39.33 25.46
CA ASP A 403 -26.30 -39.07 26.21
C ASP A 403 -25.03 -39.36 25.39
N THR A 404 -25.10 -40.24 24.38
CA THR A 404 -23.94 -40.58 23.54
C THR A 404 -24.03 -40.05 22.12
N LEU A 405 -24.97 -40.53 21.30
CA LEU A 405 -24.97 -40.21 19.86
C LEU A 405 -25.31 -38.73 19.62
N LEU A 406 -26.43 -38.26 20.19
CA LEU A 406 -26.92 -36.90 20.04
C LEU A 406 -25.96 -35.88 20.67
N ALA A 407 -25.50 -36.14 21.91
CA ALA A 407 -24.52 -35.28 22.57
C ALA A 407 -23.25 -35.11 21.71
N LYS A 408 -22.72 -36.22 21.16
CA LYS A 408 -21.56 -36.19 20.28
C LYS A 408 -21.84 -35.42 18.98
N THR A 409 -22.97 -35.67 18.31
CA THR A 409 -23.31 -34.97 17.06
C THR A 409 -23.51 -33.47 17.29
N ILE A 410 -24.10 -33.08 18.42
CA ILE A 410 -24.24 -31.67 18.80
C ILE A 410 -22.87 -31.05 19.09
N GLU A 411 -21.99 -31.75 19.81
CA GLU A 411 -20.62 -31.29 20.08
C GLU A 411 -19.86 -31.05 18.76
N VAL A 412 -19.90 -32.00 17.84
CA VAL A 412 -19.30 -31.86 16.50
C VAL A 412 -19.85 -30.64 15.79
N LEU A 413 -21.18 -30.51 15.67
CA LEU A 413 -21.83 -29.34 15.07
C LEU A 413 -21.49 -28.00 15.75
N SER A 414 -21.11 -28.03 17.04
CA SER A 414 -20.71 -26.84 17.79
C SER A 414 -19.31 -26.35 17.43
N VAL A 415 -18.41 -27.27 17.07
CA VAL A 415 -17.08 -26.94 16.55
C VAL A 415 -17.21 -26.33 15.16
N GLY A 416 -17.96 -26.99 14.26
CA GLY A 416 -18.30 -26.48 12.93
C GLY A 416 -17.10 -26.05 12.08
N PHE A 417 -17.37 -25.36 10.96
CA PHE A 417 -16.37 -24.80 10.04
C PHE A 417 -16.43 -23.26 9.96
N THR A 418 -17.10 -22.61 10.93
CA THR A 418 -17.17 -21.14 10.97
C THR A 418 -15.80 -20.51 11.20
N ASP A 419 -14.91 -21.21 11.91
CA ASP A 419 -13.53 -20.77 12.12
C ASP A 419 -12.70 -20.89 10.84
N ASP A 420 -12.99 -21.85 9.96
CA ASP A 420 -12.35 -21.95 8.64
C ASP A 420 -12.73 -20.76 7.74
N ILE A 421 -13.99 -20.29 7.81
CA ILE A 421 -14.42 -19.06 7.12
C ILE A 421 -13.65 -17.83 7.63
N LEU A 422 -13.44 -17.73 8.94
CA LEU A 422 -12.63 -16.65 9.53
C LEU A 422 -11.15 -16.79 9.15
N GLN A 423 -10.63 -18.01 9.07
CA GLN A 423 -9.27 -18.28 8.61
C GLN A 423 -9.09 -17.85 7.15
N PHE A 424 -10.08 -18.13 6.29
CA PHE A 424 -10.12 -17.66 4.91
C PHE A 424 -10.11 -16.13 4.82
N GLU A 425 -10.91 -15.43 5.64
CA GLU A 425 -10.88 -13.96 5.74
C GLU A 425 -9.47 -13.46 6.11
N ASN A 426 -8.89 -14.02 7.18
CA ASN A 426 -7.60 -13.60 7.69
C ASN A 426 -6.45 -13.86 6.70
N LYS A 427 -6.46 -14.99 5.98
CA LYS A 427 -5.47 -15.29 4.93
C LYS A 427 -5.60 -14.31 3.77
N THR A 428 -6.82 -13.96 3.36
CA THR A 428 -7.06 -12.96 2.31
C THR A 428 -6.58 -11.57 2.73
N LEU A 429 -6.79 -11.19 4.00
CA LEU A 429 -6.29 -9.94 4.56
C LEU A 429 -4.75 -9.91 4.59
N ALA A 430 -4.12 -11.00 5.04
CA ALA A 430 -2.67 -11.12 5.07
C ALA A 430 -2.06 -11.00 3.66
N ALA A 431 -2.63 -11.69 2.67
CA ALA A 431 -2.19 -11.58 1.28
C ALA A 431 -2.37 -10.15 0.73
N THR A 432 -3.43 -9.45 1.14
CA THR A 432 -3.63 -8.04 0.76
C THR A 432 -2.61 -7.11 1.42
N ASP A 433 -2.16 -7.43 2.63
CA ASP A 433 -1.14 -6.66 3.35
C ASP A 433 0.28 -6.86 2.81
N GLU A 434 0.53 -7.97 2.12
CA GLU A 434 1.77 -8.25 1.39
C GLU A 434 1.89 -7.45 0.08
N VAL A 435 0.77 -6.91 -0.44
CA VAL A 435 0.78 -6.05 -1.63
C VAL A 435 1.60 -4.79 -1.37
N THR A 436 2.38 -4.41 -2.38
CA THR A 436 3.35 -3.33 -2.30
C THR A 436 2.69 -1.97 -2.02
N GLU A 437 3.34 -1.17 -1.17
CA GLU A 437 2.81 0.13 -0.73
C GLU A 437 3.03 1.25 -1.75
N LYS A 438 4.03 1.14 -2.63
CA LYS A 438 4.39 2.21 -3.57
C LYS A 438 4.80 1.66 -4.93
N ARG A 439 4.09 2.08 -5.96
CA ARG A 439 4.37 1.76 -7.37
C ARG A 439 4.28 3.00 -8.23
N SER A 440 5.11 3.07 -9.27
CA SER A 440 5.10 4.17 -10.23
C SER A 440 4.37 3.77 -11.52
N PHE A 441 3.69 4.72 -12.16
CA PHE A 441 2.99 4.50 -13.43
C PHE A 441 2.95 5.79 -14.27
N VAL A 442 2.75 5.66 -15.60
CA VAL A 442 2.61 6.81 -16.53
C VAL A 442 1.21 6.85 -17.12
N LYS A 443 0.65 8.06 -17.21
CA LYS A 443 -0.64 8.26 -17.86
C LYS A 443 -0.56 7.90 -19.37
N ASN A 444 -1.55 7.15 -19.86
CA ASN A 444 -1.71 6.70 -21.26
C ASN A 444 -0.62 5.73 -21.78
N MET A 445 0.05 4.95 -20.91
CA MET A 445 1.02 3.90 -21.29
C MET A 445 2.04 4.30 -22.37
N SER A 446 2.46 5.58 -22.36
CA SER A 446 3.30 6.15 -23.42
C SER A 446 4.79 5.84 -23.23
N TYR A 447 5.13 4.55 -23.15
CA TYR A 447 6.48 4.03 -22.89
C TYR A 447 7.42 4.08 -24.11
N GLU A 448 6.91 4.53 -25.27
CA GLU A 448 7.71 4.74 -26.49
C GLU A 448 8.51 6.06 -26.49
N LYS A 449 8.36 6.89 -25.44
CA LYS A 449 9.13 8.14 -25.28
C LYS A 449 9.77 8.19 -23.89
N GLY A 450 10.89 8.91 -23.79
CA GLY A 450 11.54 9.19 -22.51
C GLY A 450 10.63 9.98 -21.57
N VAL A 451 10.34 9.43 -20.39
CA VAL A 451 9.39 9.95 -19.39
C VAL A 451 10.10 10.90 -18.43
N ARG A 452 9.49 12.07 -18.19
CA ARG A 452 10.02 13.05 -17.22
C ARG A 452 9.59 12.69 -15.80
N ASP A 453 10.38 13.07 -14.80
CA ASP A 453 10.02 12.86 -13.38
C ASP A 453 8.63 13.42 -13.02
N SER A 454 8.23 14.54 -13.64
CA SER A 454 6.92 15.17 -13.44
C SER A 454 5.74 14.42 -14.08
N GLU A 455 6.01 13.49 -14.99
CA GLU A 455 5.00 12.67 -15.68
C GLU A 455 4.77 11.34 -14.96
N ILE A 456 5.66 10.98 -14.02
CA ILE A 456 5.57 9.78 -13.20
C ILE A 456 4.60 10.04 -12.05
N ASN A 457 3.55 9.23 -11.97
CA ASN A 457 2.64 9.23 -10.85
C ASN A 457 2.96 8.04 -9.94
N TYR A 458 2.56 8.14 -8.68
CA TYR A 458 2.78 7.08 -7.69
C TYR A 458 1.46 6.70 -7.03
N ILE A 459 1.29 5.41 -6.78
CA ILE A 459 0.11 4.84 -6.12
C ILE A 459 0.51 3.85 -5.06
N SER A 460 -0.42 3.60 -4.15
CA SER A 460 -0.37 2.49 -3.22
C SER A 460 -1.49 1.51 -3.56
N PRO A 461 -1.19 0.42 -4.31
CA PRO A 461 -2.18 -0.62 -4.57
C PRO A 461 -2.78 -1.18 -3.29
N ARG A 462 -1.95 -1.39 -2.25
CA ARG A 462 -2.40 -1.76 -0.92
C ARG A 462 -3.41 -0.77 -0.33
N GLU A 463 -3.14 0.54 -0.40
CA GLU A 463 -4.08 1.53 0.11
C GLU A 463 -5.40 1.54 -0.67
N LEU A 464 -5.34 1.38 -2.00
CA LEU A 464 -6.53 1.29 -2.86
C LEU A 464 -7.40 0.10 -2.45
N LEU A 465 -6.79 -1.07 -2.25
CA LEU A 465 -7.47 -2.28 -1.80
C LEU A 465 -8.12 -2.10 -0.43
N HIS A 466 -7.39 -1.53 0.54
CA HIS A 466 -7.89 -1.26 1.89
C HIS A 466 -9.05 -0.27 1.91
N PHE A 467 -9.08 0.67 0.97
CA PHE A 467 -10.09 1.72 0.93
C PHE A 467 -11.37 1.30 0.20
N GLU A 468 -11.23 0.54 -0.89
CA GLU A 468 -12.35 0.22 -1.78
C GLU A 468 -12.79 -1.24 -1.65
N SER A 469 -11.94 -2.19 -2.01
CA SER A 469 -12.36 -3.59 -2.20
C SER A 469 -12.51 -4.35 -0.88
N LEU A 470 -11.55 -4.19 0.03
CA LEU A 470 -11.50 -4.95 1.30
C LEU A 470 -12.71 -4.70 2.22
N PRO A 471 -13.20 -3.47 2.44
CA PRO A 471 -14.37 -3.25 3.30
C PRO A 471 -15.63 -3.96 2.79
N HIS A 472 -15.85 -3.97 1.48
CA HIS A 472 -16.97 -4.65 0.86
C HIS A 472 -16.85 -6.17 0.97
N PHE A 473 -15.67 -6.71 0.68
CA PHE A 473 -15.36 -8.12 0.88
C PHE A 473 -15.60 -8.54 2.33
N ARG A 474 -15.02 -7.83 3.30
CA ARG A 474 -15.12 -8.15 4.73
C ARG A 474 -16.57 -8.20 5.20
N LYS A 475 -17.37 -7.22 4.80
CA LYS A 475 -18.79 -7.18 5.14
C LYS A 475 -19.51 -8.40 4.57
N ALA A 476 -19.26 -8.75 3.31
CA ALA A 476 -19.87 -9.92 2.68
C ALA A 476 -19.48 -11.23 3.38
N ILE A 477 -18.21 -11.40 3.77
CA ILE A 477 -17.75 -12.58 4.53
C ILE A 477 -18.41 -12.65 5.91
N GLN A 478 -18.54 -11.52 6.61
CA GLN A 478 -19.21 -11.46 7.91
C GLN A 478 -20.69 -11.82 7.80
N ASP A 479 -21.38 -11.34 6.75
CA ASP A 479 -22.78 -11.66 6.49
C ASP A 479 -22.95 -13.17 6.21
N VAL A 480 -22.07 -13.76 5.40
CA VAL A 480 -22.05 -15.21 5.12
C VAL A 480 -21.78 -16.02 6.39
N ASN A 481 -20.76 -15.65 7.18
CA ASN A 481 -20.44 -16.35 8.41
C ASN A 481 -21.59 -16.27 9.43
N GLY A 482 -22.28 -15.13 9.49
CA GLY A 482 -23.50 -14.96 10.28
C GLY A 482 -24.64 -15.88 9.84
N GLN A 483 -24.85 -16.04 8.53
CA GLN A 483 -25.83 -16.97 7.97
C GLN A 483 -25.50 -18.42 8.32
N VAL A 484 -24.24 -18.85 8.11
CA VAL A 484 -23.79 -20.22 8.44
C VAL A 484 -23.99 -20.51 9.92
N ARG A 485 -23.58 -19.60 10.81
CA ARG A 485 -23.76 -19.75 12.26
C ARG A 485 -25.24 -19.88 12.63
N GLY A 486 -26.12 -19.10 12.01
CA GLY A 486 -27.56 -19.21 12.22
C GLY A 486 -28.14 -20.55 11.77
N MET A 487 -27.69 -21.07 10.63
CA MET A 487 -28.13 -22.38 10.10
C MET A 487 -27.64 -23.53 10.98
N LEU A 488 -26.39 -23.49 11.44
CA LEU A 488 -25.83 -24.47 12.37
C LEU A 488 -26.57 -24.46 13.72
N GLU A 489 -26.89 -23.28 14.26
CA GLU A 489 -27.66 -23.18 15.51
C GLU A 489 -29.07 -23.75 15.36
N ASN A 490 -29.75 -23.46 14.24
CA ASN A 490 -31.05 -24.04 13.93
C ASN A 490 -30.98 -25.58 13.81
N ALA A 491 -29.94 -26.11 13.17
CA ALA A 491 -29.70 -27.55 13.10
C ALA A 491 -29.53 -28.17 14.49
N ARG A 492 -28.77 -27.53 15.39
CA ARG A 492 -28.60 -27.97 16.79
C ARG A 492 -29.92 -27.99 17.55
N LEU A 493 -30.74 -26.94 17.43
CA LEU A 493 -32.06 -26.87 18.05
C LEU A 493 -33.00 -27.98 17.54
N LYS A 494 -32.94 -28.31 16.25
CA LYS A 494 -33.73 -29.40 15.65
C LYS A 494 -33.29 -30.78 16.14
N LEU A 495 -31.98 -31.00 16.32
CA LEU A 495 -31.46 -32.24 16.91
C LEU A 495 -31.85 -32.38 18.38
N LEU A 496 -31.80 -31.31 19.17
CA LEU A 496 -32.30 -31.32 20.54
C LEU A 496 -33.81 -31.64 20.57
N ALA A 497 -34.58 -31.01 19.69
CA ALA A 497 -36.01 -31.28 19.54
C ALA A 497 -36.27 -32.77 19.20
N MET A 498 -35.50 -33.36 18.28
CA MET A 498 -35.58 -34.80 17.95
C MET A 498 -35.47 -35.68 19.20
N GLY A 499 -34.45 -35.46 20.04
CA GLY A 499 -34.27 -36.25 21.27
C GLY A 499 -35.41 -36.07 22.26
N THR A 500 -35.84 -34.82 22.49
CA THR A 500 -36.93 -34.51 23.44
C THR A 500 -38.29 -35.04 22.99
N VAL A 501 -38.61 -34.97 21.70
CA VAL A 501 -39.86 -35.49 21.13
C VAL A 501 -39.90 -37.00 21.28
N ALA A 502 -38.78 -37.70 21.02
CA ALA A 502 -38.73 -39.14 21.17
C ALA A 502 -38.89 -39.60 22.63
N ASP A 503 -38.23 -38.95 23.61
CA ASP A 503 -38.40 -39.28 25.03
C ASP A 503 -39.82 -38.96 25.53
N PHE A 504 -40.35 -37.78 25.19
CA PHE A 504 -41.69 -37.35 25.61
C PHE A 504 -42.80 -38.24 25.04
N SER A 505 -42.67 -38.68 23.79
CA SER A 505 -43.64 -39.59 23.18
C SER A 505 -43.62 -40.97 23.83
N LEU A 506 -42.45 -41.50 24.20
CA LEU A 506 -42.35 -42.75 24.96
C LEU A 506 -42.93 -42.62 26.36
N GLU A 507 -42.69 -41.50 27.04
CA GLU A 507 -43.28 -41.20 28.34
C GLU A 507 -44.80 -41.10 28.27
N SER A 508 -45.32 -40.38 27.27
CA SER A 508 -46.76 -40.24 27.04
C SER A 508 -47.42 -41.59 26.74
N ALA A 509 -46.78 -42.42 25.92
CA ALA A 509 -47.23 -43.79 25.64
C ALA A 509 -47.29 -44.65 26.91
N MET A 510 -46.35 -44.48 27.84
CA MET A 510 -46.34 -45.19 29.13
C MET A 510 -47.44 -44.73 30.09
N MET A 511 -47.92 -43.49 30.01
CA MET A 511 -48.96 -42.92 30.89
C MET A 511 -50.40 -43.15 30.38
N LEU A 512 -50.56 -43.47 29.09
CA LEU A 512 -51.86 -43.71 28.44
C LEU A 512 -52.72 -44.85 29.04
N PRO A 513 -52.16 -46.00 29.48
CA PRO A 513 -52.94 -47.10 30.05
C PRO A 513 -53.69 -46.76 31.35
N ASP A 514 -53.26 -45.72 32.08
CA ASP A 514 -53.89 -45.28 33.34
C ASP A 514 -55.23 -44.54 33.09
N GLN A 515 -55.54 -44.24 31.82
CA GLN A 515 -56.82 -43.66 31.39
C GLN A 515 -57.77 -44.79 30.91
N LYS A 516 -59.04 -44.75 31.34
CA LYS A 516 -60.00 -45.85 31.09
C LYS A 516 -60.18 -46.16 29.59
N GLN A 517 -60.08 -47.45 29.23
CA GLN A 517 -60.31 -48.06 27.89
C GLN A 517 -59.28 -47.69 26.80
N VAL A 518 -57.99 -47.97 27.01
CA VAL A 518 -56.95 -47.84 25.98
C VAL A 518 -56.45 -49.23 25.54
N THR A 519 -56.39 -49.48 24.23
CA THR A 519 -55.86 -50.71 23.62
C THR A 519 -54.35 -50.61 23.40
N ALA A 520 -53.65 -51.75 23.39
CA ALA A 520 -52.21 -51.82 23.13
C ALA A 520 -51.81 -51.17 21.79
N ASP A 521 -52.66 -51.28 20.76
CA ASP A 521 -52.45 -50.65 19.45
C ASP A 521 -52.35 -49.13 19.53
N LYS A 522 -53.15 -48.49 20.40
CA LYS A 522 -53.17 -47.03 20.56
C LYS A 522 -51.93 -46.51 21.30
N VAL A 523 -51.42 -47.30 22.25
CA VAL A 523 -50.15 -47.02 22.94
C VAL A 523 -48.98 -47.15 21.96
N LEU A 524 -49.00 -48.18 21.11
CA LEU A 524 -47.99 -48.41 20.08
C LEU A 524 -48.00 -47.31 19.00
N GLU A 525 -49.18 -46.86 18.57
CA GLU A 525 -49.37 -45.76 17.61
C GLU A 525 -48.67 -44.48 18.08
N VAL A 526 -48.90 -44.07 19.33
CA VAL A 526 -48.31 -42.85 19.92
C VAL A 526 -46.79 -42.93 20.00
N ALA A 527 -46.23 -44.09 20.35
CA ALA A 527 -44.78 -44.28 20.40
C ALA A 527 -44.13 -44.24 19.00
N ILE A 528 -44.75 -44.88 18.01
CA ILE A 528 -44.25 -44.88 16.62
C ILE A 528 -44.36 -43.48 16.00
N GLU A 529 -45.45 -42.76 16.24
CA GLU A 529 -45.62 -41.38 15.81
C GLU A 529 -44.54 -40.47 16.40
N GLY A 530 -44.13 -40.71 17.64
CA GLY A 530 -43.01 -40.03 18.28
C GLY A 530 -41.68 -40.22 17.54
N TYR A 531 -41.36 -41.46 17.18
CA TYR A 531 -40.15 -41.75 16.39
C TYR A 531 -40.23 -41.17 14.96
N ALA A 532 -41.40 -41.18 14.33
CA ALA A 532 -41.60 -40.56 13.01
C ALA A 532 -41.40 -39.04 13.07
N ARG A 533 -41.90 -38.36 14.11
CA ARG A 533 -41.66 -36.93 14.34
C ARG A 533 -40.19 -36.62 14.65
N ALA A 534 -39.51 -37.49 15.39
CA ALA A 534 -38.07 -37.38 15.61
C ALA A 534 -37.29 -37.52 14.30
N GLU A 535 -37.65 -38.48 13.44
CA GLU A 535 -37.04 -38.64 12.12
C GLU A 535 -37.28 -37.42 11.22
N ASP A 536 -38.46 -36.79 11.27
CA ASP A 536 -38.73 -35.53 10.57
C ASP A 536 -37.81 -34.39 11.03
N HIS A 537 -37.55 -34.25 12.34
CA HIS A 537 -36.58 -33.29 12.86
C HIS A 537 -35.14 -33.59 12.40
N LEU A 538 -34.75 -34.86 12.31
CA LEU A 538 -33.45 -35.25 11.76
C LEU A 538 -33.35 -34.91 10.27
N ASN A 539 -34.41 -35.15 9.49
CA ASN A 539 -34.44 -34.81 8.06
C ASN A 539 -34.36 -33.30 7.83
N GLN A 540 -35.06 -32.51 8.66
CA GLN A 540 -34.94 -31.04 8.63
C GLN A 540 -33.52 -30.58 8.97
N THR A 541 -32.83 -31.27 9.89
CA THR A 541 -31.43 -30.98 10.23
C THR A 541 -30.51 -31.25 9.04
N ILE A 542 -30.65 -32.41 8.39
CA ILE A 542 -29.86 -32.77 7.20
C ILE A 542 -30.09 -31.74 6.09
N ALA A 543 -31.34 -31.40 5.80
CA ALA A 543 -31.68 -30.39 4.79
C ALA A 543 -31.10 -29.00 5.11
N LEU A 544 -31.04 -28.61 6.40
CA LEU A 544 -30.39 -27.36 6.80
C LEU A 544 -28.88 -27.39 6.53
N ILE A 545 -28.20 -28.50 6.82
CA ILE A 545 -26.77 -28.67 6.54
C ILE A 545 -26.51 -28.69 5.04
N GLU A 546 -27.30 -29.43 4.26
CA GLU A 546 -27.20 -29.45 2.80
C GLU A 546 -27.41 -28.06 2.20
N SER A 547 -28.37 -27.28 2.71
CA SER A 547 -28.63 -25.92 2.21
C SER A 547 -27.49 -24.92 2.46
N ILE A 548 -26.49 -25.25 3.30
CA ILE A 548 -25.28 -24.45 3.45
C ILE A 548 -24.47 -24.44 2.14
N TYR A 549 -24.55 -25.52 1.35
CA TYR A 549 -23.92 -25.59 0.03
C TYR A 549 -24.52 -24.63 -0.98
N ASP A 550 -25.84 -24.50 -0.98
CA ASP A 550 -26.52 -23.76 -2.03
C ASP A 550 -26.46 -22.25 -1.79
N VAL A 551 -26.63 -21.79 -0.55
CA VAL A 551 -26.86 -20.37 -0.27
C VAL A 551 -25.61 -19.66 0.27
N PRO A 552 -25.07 -20.00 1.46
CA PRO A 552 -23.84 -19.40 1.98
C PRO A 552 -22.62 -19.54 1.07
N LEU A 553 -22.35 -20.74 0.52
CA LEU A 553 -21.17 -20.96 -0.32
C LEU A 553 -21.27 -20.26 -1.69
N THR A 554 -22.47 -20.17 -2.26
CA THR A 554 -22.71 -19.37 -3.47
C THR A 554 -22.50 -17.88 -3.19
N ASN A 555 -23.03 -17.38 -2.07
CA ASN A 555 -22.81 -15.98 -1.66
C ASN A 555 -21.33 -15.69 -1.41
N LEU A 556 -20.59 -16.65 -0.82
CA LEU A 556 -19.14 -16.55 -0.62
C LEU A 556 -18.39 -16.48 -1.95
N ARG A 557 -18.71 -17.36 -2.90
CA ARG A 557 -18.14 -17.32 -4.26
C ARG A 557 -18.46 -16.01 -4.96
N GLN A 558 -19.68 -15.49 -4.82
CA GLN A 558 -20.05 -14.19 -5.38
C GLN A 558 -19.27 -13.05 -4.72
N ALA A 559 -19.07 -13.08 -3.40
CA ALA A 559 -18.27 -12.09 -2.69
C ALA A 559 -16.81 -12.08 -3.18
N VAL A 560 -16.22 -13.26 -3.37
CA VAL A 560 -14.89 -13.42 -3.96
C VAL A 560 -14.85 -12.90 -5.40
N HIS A 561 -15.85 -13.22 -6.21
CA HIS A 561 -15.94 -12.71 -7.58
C HIS A 561 -16.01 -11.18 -7.60
N VAL A 562 -16.88 -10.56 -6.80
CA VAL A 562 -17.00 -9.09 -6.73
C VAL A 562 -15.68 -8.46 -6.27
N PHE A 563 -15.06 -9.01 -5.23
CA PHE A 563 -13.75 -8.56 -4.77
C PHE A 563 -12.71 -8.64 -5.87
N ASN A 564 -12.63 -9.78 -6.55
CA ASN A 564 -11.72 -10.00 -7.66
C ASN A 564 -11.97 -9.06 -8.85
N THR A 565 -13.22 -8.78 -9.21
CA THR A 565 -13.55 -7.81 -10.25
C THR A 565 -13.06 -6.40 -9.87
N GLN A 566 -13.30 -5.98 -8.62
CA GLN A 566 -12.82 -4.69 -8.11
C GLN A 566 -11.29 -4.60 -8.10
N ILE A 567 -10.60 -5.69 -7.77
CA ILE A 567 -9.14 -5.76 -7.84
C ILE A 567 -8.66 -5.61 -9.29
N GLN A 568 -9.31 -6.27 -10.25
CA GLN A 568 -8.95 -6.14 -11.68
C GLN A 568 -9.20 -4.73 -12.23
N GLU A 569 -10.19 -4.00 -11.70
CA GLU A 569 -10.39 -2.59 -12.05
C GLU A 569 -9.17 -1.72 -11.71
N LEU A 570 -8.31 -2.15 -10.77
CA LEU A 570 -7.04 -1.51 -10.43
C LEU A 570 -5.94 -1.73 -11.47
N LYS A 571 -6.11 -2.59 -12.48
CA LYS A 571 -5.20 -2.65 -13.65
C LYS A 571 -5.39 -1.46 -14.57
N ASN A 572 -6.59 -0.84 -14.58
CA ASN A 572 -6.87 0.29 -15.44
C ASN A 572 -6.37 1.60 -14.83
N THR A 573 -5.39 2.22 -15.50
CA THR A 573 -4.78 3.49 -15.08
C THR A 573 -5.78 4.62 -14.80
N ASP A 574 -6.88 4.70 -15.57
CA ASP A 574 -7.90 5.75 -15.38
C ASP A 574 -8.72 5.52 -14.11
N ASN A 575 -9.05 4.26 -13.82
CA ASN A 575 -9.74 3.89 -12.57
C ASN A 575 -8.84 4.19 -11.37
N ILE A 576 -7.57 3.77 -11.42
CA ILE A 576 -6.57 4.06 -10.38
C ILE A 576 -6.52 5.56 -10.06
N LEU A 577 -6.54 6.41 -11.08
CA LEU A 577 -6.50 7.87 -10.90
C LEU A 577 -7.78 8.39 -10.22
N ASP A 578 -8.96 7.95 -10.66
CA ASP A 578 -10.23 8.36 -10.03
C ASP A 578 -10.28 7.92 -8.56
N LEU A 579 -9.85 6.69 -8.27
CA LEU A 579 -9.78 6.15 -6.92
C LEU A 579 -8.81 6.89 -6.02
N ASN A 580 -7.60 7.18 -6.51
CA ASN A 580 -6.65 8.01 -5.77
C ASN A 580 -7.21 9.41 -5.50
N LEU A 581 -7.92 10.01 -6.45
CA LEU A 581 -8.59 11.31 -6.24
C LEU A 581 -9.69 11.20 -5.18
N ARG A 582 -10.48 10.12 -5.16
CA ARG A 582 -11.47 9.85 -4.13
C ARG A 582 -10.81 9.67 -2.75
N ILE A 583 -9.77 8.85 -2.66
CA ILE A 583 -8.99 8.63 -1.43
C ILE A 583 -8.39 9.95 -0.95
N ALA A 584 -7.78 10.74 -1.83
CA ALA A 584 -7.20 12.03 -1.49
C ALA A 584 -8.27 13.01 -0.98
N ARG A 585 -9.45 13.06 -1.62
CA ARG A 585 -10.60 13.86 -1.13
C ARG A 585 -11.03 13.40 0.26
N ILE A 586 -11.13 12.10 0.49
CA ILE A 586 -11.60 11.54 1.76
C ILE A 586 -10.56 11.74 2.87
N LYS A 587 -9.27 11.56 2.57
CA LYS A 587 -8.15 11.95 3.45
C LYS A 587 -8.20 13.42 3.77
N ALA A 588 -8.40 14.30 2.79
CA ALA A 588 -8.53 15.74 3.01
C ALA A 588 -9.73 16.08 3.90
N VAL A 589 -10.88 15.41 3.69
CA VAL A 589 -12.06 15.57 4.55
C VAL A 589 -11.77 15.08 5.96
N ASN A 590 -11.15 13.91 6.15
CA ASN A 590 -10.82 13.36 7.47
C ASN A 590 -9.75 14.20 8.19
N GLN A 591 -8.74 14.68 7.48
CA GLN A 591 -7.76 15.64 8.00
C GLN A 591 -8.44 16.96 8.37
N SER A 592 -9.39 17.44 7.58
CA SER A 592 -10.17 18.65 7.94
C SER A 592 -11.05 18.44 9.17
N LYS A 593 -11.64 17.25 9.34
CA LYS A 593 -12.41 16.88 10.54
C LYS A 593 -11.50 16.84 11.76
N LYS A 594 -10.33 16.19 11.66
CA LYS A 594 -9.33 16.13 12.73
C LYS A 594 -8.79 17.52 13.07
N ALA A 595 -8.44 18.32 12.07
CA ALA A 595 -8.00 19.71 12.23
C ALA A 595 -9.09 20.60 12.84
N ARG A 596 -10.37 20.40 12.49
CA ARG A 596 -11.50 21.08 13.14
C ARG A 596 -11.65 20.66 14.60
N GLN A 597 -11.54 19.37 14.89
CA GLN A 597 -11.57 18.85 16.27
C GLN A 597 -10.39 19.40 17.09
N ASP A 598 -9.20 19.46 16.51
CA ASP A 598 -8.01 20.00 17.15
C ASP A 598 -8.08 21.52 17.31
N ALA A 599 -8.64 22.25 16.34
CA ALA A 599 -8.92 23.68 16.44
C ALA A 599 -9.98 23.99 17.49
N LEU A 600 -11.03 23.17 17.61
CA LEU A 600 -12.03 23.26 18.67
C LEU A 600 -11.40 22.99 20.05
N LYS A 601 -10.54 21.98 20.17
CA LYS A 601 -9.78 21.70 21.40
C LYS A 601 -8.85 22.86 21.74
N TRP A 602 -8.15 23.42 20.76
CA TRP A 602 -7.27 24.57 20.90
C TRP A 602 -8.03 25.83 21.33
N LEU A 603 -9.15 26.15 20.68
CA LEU A 603 -10.05 27.25 21.03
C LEU A 603 -10.63 27.06 22.44
N ARG A 604 -11.07 25.85 22.79
CA ARG A 604 -11.57 25.53 24.14
C ARG A 604 -10.49 25.71 25.21
N ASN A 605 -9.22 25.48 24.88
CA ASN A 605 -8.09 25.65 25.79
C ASN A 605 -7.56 27.09 25.88
N ILE A 606 -7.74 27.91 24.83
CA ILE A 606 -7.26 29.30 24.78
C ILE A 606 -8.32 30.32 25.13
N ALA A 607 -9.60 30.09 24.82
CA ALA A 607 -10.70 30.95 25.23
C ALA A 607 -10.68 31.29 26.73
N PRO A 608 -10.50 30.33 27.68
CA PRO A 608 -10.40 30.67 29.09
C PRO A 608 -9.10 31.42 29.44
N LYS A 609 -7.97 31.12 28.79
CA LYS A 609 -6.69 31.83 29.01
C LYS A 609 -6.76 33.28 28.52
N ALA A 610 -7.32 33.51 27.33
CA ALA A 610 -7.53 34.82 26.75
C ALA A 610 -8.60 35.62 27.53
N ALA A 611 -9.70 34.99 27.94
CA ALA A 611 -10.71 35.61 28.79
C ALA A 611 -10.13 36.03 30.15
N ASN A 612 -9.32 35.18 30.79
CA ASN A 612 -8.68 35.53 32.06
C ASN A 612 -7.59 36.60 31.91
N MET A 613 -6.88 36.62 30.78
CA MET A 613 -5.90 37.67 30.46
C MET A 613 -6.56 39.02 30.13
N LEU A 614 -7.71 39.00 29.44
CA LEU A 614 -8.56 40.18 29.24
C LEU A 614 -9.17 40.65 30.55
N ARG A 615 -9.67 39.74 31.39
CA ARG A 615 -10.33 40.06 32.66
C ARG A 615 -9.36 40.64 33.69
N SER A 616 -8.12 40.16 33.73
CA SER A 616 -7.05 40.73 34.58
C SER A 616 -6.63 42.12 34.11
N ARG A 617 -6.49 42.35 32.79
CA ARG A 617 -6.18 43.70 32.27
C ARG A 617 -7.34 44.69 32.38
N PHE A 618 -8.59 44.23 32.26
CA PHE A 618 -9.78 45.05 32.50
C PHE A 618 -10.02 45.34 34.00
N SER A 619 -9.68 44.43 34.91
CA SER A 619 -9.83 44.69 36.35
C SER A 619 -8.82 45.70 36.87
N ASP A 620 -7.58 45.69 36.35
CA ASP A 620 -6.53 46.63 36.76
C ASP A 620 -6.85 48.07 36.32
N THR A 621 -7.43 48.23 35.13
CA THR A 621 -7.90 49.52 34.62
C THR A 621 -9.19 49.98 35.32
N TYR A 622 -10.12 49.08 35.62
CA TYR A 622 -11.33 49.38 36.39
C TYR A 622 -11.01 49.79 37.84
N ALA A 623 -10.03 49.16 38.49
CA ALA A 623 -9.59 49.51 39.84
C ALA A 623 -8.91 50.89 39.89
N LEU A 624 -8.19 51.29 38.83
CA LEU A 624 -7.57 52.60 38.71
C LEU A 624 -8.62 53.71 38.50
N VAL A 625 -9.61 53.45 37.65
CA VAL A 625 -10.76 54.34 37.43
C VAL A 625 -11.65 54.44 38.67
N MET A 626 -11.84 53.35 39.41
CA MET A 626 -12.59 53.34 40.69
C MET A 626 -11.84 54.04 41.82
N LYS A 627 -10.51 53.89 41.92
CA LYS A 627 -9.68 54.65 42.86
C LYS A 627 -9.69 56.14 42.56
N LEU A 628 -9.71 56.53 41.28
CA LEU A 628 -9.95 57.92 40.90
C LEU A 628 -11.35 58.33 41.38
N ARG A 629 -12.42 57.67 40.95
CA ARG A 629 -13.82 57.99 41.31
C ARG A 629 -14.08 58.11 42.83
N TYR A 630 -13.48 57.25 43.65
CA TYR A 630 -13.57 57.32 45.12
C TYR A 630 -12.85 58.54 45.70
N ARG A 631 -11.71 58.94 45.11
CA ARG A 631 -10.89 60.06 45.56
C ARG A 631 -11.47 61.42 45.14
N ILE A 632 -12.30 61.46 44.09
CA ILE A 632 -13.02 62.66 43.61
C ILE A 632 -14.47 62.76 44.11
N GLY A 633 -14.91 61.88 45.02
CA GLY A 633 -16.21 62.03 45.71
C GLY A 633 -17.47 61.78 44.86
N PHE A 634 -17.35 61.19 43.66
CA PHE A 634 -18.47 60.97 42.73
C PHE A 634 -19.13 59.57 42.83
N ALA A 635 -19.06 58.90 43.97
CA ALA A 635 -19.72 57.61 44.16
C ALA A 635 -20.54 57.58 45.47
N PRO A 636 -21.88 57.43 45.41
CA PRO A 636 -22.71 57.25 46.60
C PRO A 636 -22.43 55.88 47.25
N PRO A 637 -22.70 55.71 48.55
CA PRO A 637 -22.47 54.45 49.26
C PRO A 637 -23.19 53.29 48.57
N ARG A 638 -22.50 52.15 48.48
CA ARG A 638 -22.99 50.91 47.84
C ARG A 638 -24.39 50.57 48.37
N LYS A 639 -25.37 50.49 47.47
CA LYS A 639 -26.67 49.87 47.76
C LYS A 639 -26.44 48.43 48.18
N HIS A 640 -27.01 48.07 49.32
CA HIS A 640 -27.03 46.73 49.88
C HIS A 640 -27.64 45.73 48.88
N ILE A 641 -27.19 44.48 49.02
CA ILE A 641 -27.72 43.27 48.39
C ILE A 641 -29.26 43.31 48.40
N SER A 642 -29.86 43.02 47.24
CA SER A 642 -31.30 43.05 47.06
C SER A 642 -32.01 42.23 48.14
N TYR A 643 -32.86 42.92 48.89
CA TYR A 643 -33.78 42.36 49.87
C TYR A 643 -34.58 41.19 49.24
N GLU A 644 -34.91 41.28 47.96
CA GLU A 644 -35.64 40.29 47.18
C GLU A 644 -34.97 38.91 47.04
N LEU A 645 -33.63 38.81 46.93
CA LEU A 645 -32.97 37.50 46.78
C LEU A 645 -32.84 36.76 48.11
N THR A 646 -32.66 37.51 49.19
CA THR A 646 -32.61 36.97 50.56
C THR A 646 -34.02 36.64 51.03
N GLU A 647 -35.01 37.45 50.65
CA GLU A 647 -36.44 37.20 50.88
C GLU A 647 -36.95 36.00 50.07
N PHE A 648 -36.52 35.79 48.83
CA PHE A 648 -36.86 34.60 48.05
C PHE A 648 -36.28 33.31 48.63
N ILE A 649 -35.02 33.32 49.08
CA ILE A 649 -34.40 32.16 49.73
C ILE A 649 -35.06 31.90 51.10
N SER A 650 -35.33 32.94 51.88
CA SER A 650 -36.03 32.83 53.17
C SER A 650 -37.48 32.38 53.02
N GLN A 651 -38.22 32.88 52.03
CA GLN A 651 -39.61 32.47 51.73
C GLN A 651 -39.66 31.04 51.19
N SER A 652 -38.68 30.62 50.39
CA SER A 652 -38.58 29.23 49.93
C SER A 652 -38.30 28.28 51.09
N GLN A 653 -37.42 28.67 52.02
CA GLN A 653 -37.14 27.91 53.24
C GLN A 653 -38.37 27.83 54.17
N GLN A 654 -39.06 28.95 54.42
CA GLN A 654 -40.27 28.98 55.25
C GLN A 654 -41.46 28.24 54.63
N SER A 655 -41.53 28.15 53.30
CA SER A 655 -42.56 27.37 52.60
C SER A 655 -42.25 25.87 52.64
N LEU A 656 -40.96 25.49 52.62
CA LEU A 656 -40.51 24.12 52.85
C LEU A 656 -40.81 23.64 54.28
N ASP A 657 -40.58 24.49 55.29
CA ASP A 657 -40.82 24.16 56.71
C ASP A 657 -42.31 23.95 57.05
N LYS A 658 -43.25 24.45 56.24
CA LYS A 658 -44.70 24.26 56.41
C LYS A 658 -45.22 22.94 55.83
N LEU A 659 -44.41 22.23 55.06
CA LEU A 659 -44.79 20.94 54.49
C LEU A 659 -44.74 19.82 55.56
N PRO A 660 -45.60 18.80 55.50
CA PRO A 660 -45.50 17.64 56.37
C PRO A 660 -44.13 16.98 56.27
N PHE A 661 -43.63 16.40 57.37
CA PHE A 661 -42.26 15.88 57.53
C PHE A 661 -41.75 15.00 56.35
N VAL A 662 -42.63 14.22 55.72
CA VAL A 662 -42.30 13.37 54.57
C VAL A 662 -41.93 14.18 53.32
N TYR A 663 -42.62 15.30 53.07
CA TYR A 663 -42.37 16.16 51.92
C TYR A 663 -41.16 17.07 52.11
N GLN A 664 -40.86 17.49 53.35
CA GLN A 664 -39.61 18.20 53.65
C GLN A 664 -38.38 17.39 53.23
N ARG A 665 -38.43 16.06 53.37
CA ARG A 665 -37.33 15.16 53.02
C ARG A 665 -37.08 15.03 51.51
N LEU A 666 -38.12 15.21 50.68
CA LEU A 666 -38.03 15.14 49.21
C LEU A 666 -37.42 16.40 48.57
N TYR A 667 -37.47 17.55 49.24
CA TYR A 667 -37.01 18.84 48.72
C TYR A 667 -35.77 19.39 49.43
N GLN A 668 -35.10 18.58 50.25
CA GLN A 668 -33.80 18.93 50.82
C GLN A 668 -32.74 18.98 49.71
N LEU A 669 -31.93 20.04 49.70
CA LEU A 669 -30.74 20.17 48.84
C LEU A 669 -29.58 19.27 49.30
N ARG A 670 -29.89 18.07 49.80
CA ARG A 670 -28.93 17.04 50.19
C ARG A 670 -29.01 15.90 49.16
N PRO A 671 -27.88 15.28 48.79
CA PRO A 671 -27.89 14.16 47.87
C PRO A 671 -28.73 13.01 48.45
N THR A 672 -29.59 12.42 47.61
CA THR A 672 -30.50 11.34 48.00
C THR A 672 -29.74 10.02 48.09
N ASP A 673 -29.94 9.28 49.18
CA ASP A 673 -29.32 7.97 49.40
C ASP A 673 -30.17 6.78 48.91
N GLU A 674 -31.38 7.04 48.41
CA GLU A 674 -32.36 6.01 48.04
C GLU A 674 -32.51 5.89 46.51
N ASP A 675 -32.17 4.72 45.96
CA ASP A 675 -32.11 4.42 44.51
C ASP A 675 -33.43 4.68 43.76
N ARG A 676 -34.56 4.58 44.47
CA ARG A 676 -35.90 4.78 43.90
C ARG A 676 -36.18 6.22 43.45
N PHE A 677 -35.37 7.19 43.90
CA PHE A 677 -35.49 8.59 43.48
C PHE A 677 -34.48 8.98 42.38
N PHE A 678 -33.67 8.04 41.89
CA PHE A 678 -32.74 8.25 40.78
C PHE A 678 -33.40 7.90 39.44
N VAL A 679 -33.65 8.90 38.58
CA VAL A 679 -34.41 8.72 37.33
C VAL A 679 -33.69 9.43 36.17
N ASN A 680 -33.68 8.80 34.98
CA ASN A 680 -33.31 9.38 33.68
C ASN A 680 -31.84 9.83 33.48
N ARG A 681 -30.85 8.95 33.73
CA ARG A 681 -29.44 9.18 33.32
C ARG A 681 -28.74 7.94 32.72
N LEU A 682 -29.49 7.14 31.94
CA LEU A 682 -28.97 5.90 31.34
C LEU A 682 -27.76 6.16 30.43
N THR A 683 -27.80 7.24 29.65
CA THR A 683 -26.70 7.59 28.73
C THR A 683 -25.40 7.95 29.46
N GLU A 684 -25.51 8.66 30.58
CA GLU A 684 -24.35 9.03 31.40
C GLU A 684 -23.83 7.82 32.19
N LEU A 685 -24.72 6.93 32.64
CA LEU A 685 -24.33 5.66 33.27
C LEU A 685 -23.55 4.76 32.30
N ASP A 686 -24.00 4.64 31.05
CA ASP A 686 -23.31 3.86 30.02
C ASP A 686 -21.92 4.44 29.73
N GLN A 687 -21.79 5.77 29.66
CA GLN A 687 -20.48 6.42 29.48
C GLN A 687 -19.55 6.18 30.67
N MET A 688 -20.09 6.22 31.90
CA MET A 688 -19.32 5.96 33.11
C MET A 688 -18.89 4.48 33.19
N LYS A 689 -19.75 3.56 32.74
CA LYS A 689 -19.45 2.13 32.60
C LYS A 689 -18.36 1.86 31.58
N MET A 690 -18.43 2.47 30.39
CA MET A 690 -17.36 2.35 29.39
C MET A 690 -16.02 2.87 29.92
N ALA A 691 -16.03 4.00 30.62
CA ALA A 691 -14.82 4.57 31.23
C ALA A 691 -14.23 3.63 32.30
N PHE A 692 -15.07 3.01 33.11
CA PHE A 692 -14.65 2.03 34.11
C PHE A 692 -14.10 0.74 33.48
N ASP A 693 -14.75 0.22 32.44
CA ASP A 693 -14.29 -0.97 31.70
C ASP A 693 -12.93 -0.73 31.03
N ASP A 694 -12.72 0.46 30.46
CA ASP A 694 -11.42 0.86 29.91
C ASP A 694 -10.35 0.96 31.00
N TRP A 695 -10.68 1.49 32.18
CA TRP A 695 -9.76 1.53 33.31
C TRP A 695 -9.42 0.13 33.84
N GLN A 696 -10.38 -0.80 33.89
CA GLN A 696 -10.13 -2.19 34.28
C GLN A 696 -9.13 -2.88 33.34
N ARG A 697 -9.13 -2.52 32.05
CA ARG A 697 -8.19 -2.99 31.01
C ARG A 697 -6.83 -2.30 31.03
N GLU A 698 -6.45 -1.72 32.17
CA GLU A 698 -5.16 -1.03 32.39
C GLU A 698 -4.94 0.19 31.49
N ARG A 699 -6.03 0.81 31.00
CA ARG A 699 -5.94 2.10 30.28
C ARG A 699 -6.07 3.24 31.27
N PHE A 700 -5.31 4.31 31.05
CA PHE A 700 -5.46 5.53 31.83
C PHE A 700 -6.78 6.23 31.46
N VAL A 701 -7.66 6.41 32.44
CA VAL A 701 -8.98 7.04 32.25
C VAL A 701 -9.20 8.11 33.32
N THR A 702 -9.74 9.26 32.91
CA THR A 702 -10.15 10.34 33.82
C THR A 702 -11.56 10.77 33.44
N VAL A 703 -12.47 10.79 34.42
CA VAL A 703 -13.86 11.19 34.22
C VAL A 703 -14.12 12.49 34.97
N ALA A 704 -14.66 13.49 34.27
CA ALA A 704 -15.05 14.76 34.86
C ALA A 704 -16.55 14.98 34.65
N VAL A 705 -17.32 15.06 35.75
CA VAL A 705 -18.77 15.29 35.72
C VAL A 705 -19.06 16.75 36.04
N LEU A 706 -19.76 17.45 35.13
CA LEU A 706 -20.05 18.88 35.23
C LEU A 706 -21.55 19.12 35.20
N GLY A 707 -22.02 20.08 36.00
CA GLY A 707 -23.40 20.53 35.96
C GLY A 707 -23.71 21.56 37.04
N GLU A 708 -24.94 22.06 37.02
CA GLU A 708 -25.40 23.13 37.90
C GLU A 708 -25.60 22.64 39.34
N LYS A 709 -25.50 23.55 40.32
CA LYS A 709 -25.78 23.23 41.72
C LYS A 709 -27.23 22.75 41.85
N GLY A 710 -27.41 21.52 42.33
CA GLY A 710 -28.72 20.88 42.43
C GLY A 710 -29.07 19.95 41.26
N SER A 711 -28.21 19.79 40.25
CA SER A 711 -28.47 18.90 39.10
C SER A 711 -28.34 17.39 39.40
N GLY A 712 -28.01 17.01 40.64
CA GLY A 712 -27.90 15.61 41.08
C GLY A 712 -26.59 14.90 40.72
N ILE A 713 -25.53 15.63 40.38
CA ILE A 713 -24.20 15.05 40.03
C ILE A 713 -23.65 14.16 41.14
N THR A 714 -23.69 14.63 42.38
CA THR A 714 -23.21 13.87 43.53
C THR A 714 -24.03 12.60 43.72
N SER A 715 -25.35 12.67 43.54
CA SER A 715 -26.24 11.49 43.60
C SER A 715 -25.93 10.49 42.48
N PHE A 716 -25.65 10.96 41.27
CA PHE A 716 -25.26 10.11 40.13
C PHE A 716 -23.95 9.35 40.38
N ILE A 717 -22.92 10.06 40.87
CA ILE A 717 -21.62 9.43 41.19
C ILE A 717 -21.80 8.40 42.31
N ASN A 718 -22.53 8.75 43.37
CA ASN A 718 -22.78 7.83 44.48
C ASN A 718 -23.58 6.60 44.06
N TYR A 719 -24.57 6.78 43.19
CA TYR A 719 -25.37 5.68 42.64
C TYR A 719 -24.49 4.71 41.82
N TYR A 720 -23.69 5.24 40.89
CA TYR A 720 -22.82 4.41 40.05
C TYR A 720 -21.76 3.67 40.87
N LEU A 721 -21.10 4.34 41.82
CA LEU A 721 -20.05 3.75 42.63
C LEU A 721 -20.57 2.64 43.58
N ARG A 722 -21.82 2.73 44.03
CA ARG A 722 -22.46 1.65 44.81
C ARG A 722 -22.76 0.40 43.96
N ASP A 723 -23.18 0.60 42.71
CA ASP A 723 -23.59 -0.49 41.80
C ASP A 723 -22.40 -1.19 41.13
N ALA A 724 -21.44 -0.42 40.61
CA ALA A 724 -20.38 -0.93 39.75
C ALA A 724 -19.16 -1.53 40.49
N ALA A 725 -18.95 -1.21 41.78
CA ALA A 725 -17.67 -1.49 42.44
C ALA A 725 -17.74 -1.75 43.97
N PRO A 726 -18.56 -2.70 44.47
CA PRO A 726 -18.64 -2.97 45.91
C PRO A 726 -17.33 -3.50 46.53
N SER A 727 -16.36 -3.97 45.73
CA SER A 727 -15.09 -4.57 46.18
C SER A 727 -13.86 -3.67 46.02
N LEU A 728 -13.99 -2.45 45.48
CA LEU A 728 -12.86 -1.54 45.24
C LEU A 728 -12.73 -0.48 46.34
N LYS A 729 -11.49 -0.05 46.61
CA LYS A 729 -11.21 1.02 47.55
C LYS A 729 -11.44 2.38 46.89
N ILE A 730 -12.49 3.06 47.33
CA ILE A 730 -12.88 4.39 46.84
C ILE A 730 -12.51 5.44 47.88
N ILE A 731 -11.79 6.49 47.47
CA ILE A 731 -11.52 7.65 48.31
C ILE A 731 -12.49 8.77 47.94
N HIS A 732 -13.34 9.18 48.88
CA HIS A 732 -14.19 10.35 48.69
C HIS A 732 -13.58 11.55 49.41
N GLN A 733 -13.14 12.57 48.67
CA GLN A 733 -12.62 13.80 49.26
C GLN A 733 -13.33 15.04 48.73
N GLU A 734 -13.89 15.84 49.64
CA GLU A 734 -14.41 17.17 49.34
C GLU A 734 -13.39 18.22 49.84
N PRO A 735 -12.94 19.15 48.99
CA PRO A 735 -12.01 20.19 49.42
C PRO A 735 -12.69 21.15 50.40
N LYS A 736 -12.25 21.13 51.66
CA LYS A 736 -12.78 22.00 52.74
C LYS A 736 -12.46 23.49 52.54
N ILE A 737 -11.42 23.77 51.75
CA ILE A 737 -10.93 25.11 51.46
C ILE A 737 -10.84 25.25 49.95
N ARG A 738 -11.09 26.46 49.45
CA ARG A 738 -10.90 26.79 48.06
C ARG A 738 -9.41 26.67 47.70
N ILE A 739 -9.07 25.63 46.94
CA ILE A 739 -7.72 25.42 46.42
C ILE A 739 -7.41 26.54 45.43
N SER A 740 -6.47 27.42 45.78
CA SER A 740 -6.13 28.58 44.96
C SER A 740 -4.62 28.75 44.77
N LEU A 741 -3.81 28.16 45.65
CA LEU A 741 -2.35 28.16 45.58
C LEU A 741 -1.83 26.73 45.39
N VAL A 742 -0.61 26.60 44.86
CA VAL A 742 0.07 25.31 44.64
C VAL A 742 0.25 24.54 45.96
N HIS A 743 0.51 25.25 47.05
CA HIS A 743 0.60 24.67 48.38
C HIS A 743 -0.72 24.04 48.85
N ASP A 744 -1.86 24.67 48.53
CA ASP A 744 -3.19 24.13 48.85
C ASP A 744 -3.48 22.85 48.04
N TYR A 745 -2.96 22.78 46.81
CA TYR A 745 -3.07 21.60 45.95
C TYR A 745 -2.24 20.44 46.46
N LEU A 746 -0.98 20.66 46.85
CA LEU A 746 -0.12 19.61 47.41
C LEU A 746 -0.70 19.10 48.74
N ARG A 747 -1.15 20.01 49.61
CA ARG A 747 -1.84 19.66 50.86
C ARG A 747 -3.11 18.84 50.63
N PHE A 748 -3.86 19.12 49.57
CA PHE A 748 -5.04 18.33 49.21
C PHE A 748 -4.66 16.87 48.88
N PHE A 749 -3.55 16.64 48.17
CA PHE A 749 -3.07 15.28 47.89
C PHE A 749 -2.41 14.62 49.11
N GLU A 750 -1.75 15.37 49.99
CA GLU A 750 -1.27 14.89 51.30
C GLU A 750 -2.44 14.34 52.14
N GLU A 751 -3.54 15.08 52.21
CA GLU A 751 -4.76 14.68 52.92
C GLU A 751 -5.43 13.45 52.29
N ILE A 752 -5.53 13.40 50.95
CA ILE A 752 -6.17 12.27 50.22
C ILE A 752 -5.38 10.98 50.40
N LEU A 753 -4.05 11.05 50.27
CA LEU A 753 -3.19 9.88 50.18
C LEU A 753 -2.61 9.45 51.54
N GLY A 754 -2.83 10.24 52.60
CA GLY A 754 -2.37 9.98 53.96
C GLY A 754 -0.86 10.09 54.14
N VAL A 755 -0.22 11.00 53.39
CA VAL A 755 1.24 11.19 53.38
C VAL A 755 1.60 12.49 54.08
N GLU A 756 2.70 12.50 54.85
CA GLU A 756 3.08 13.68 55.67
C GLU A 756 3.37 14.93 54.84
N LYS A 757 3.99 14.80 53.65
CA LYS A 757 4.29 15.94 52.79
C LYS A 757 4.62 15.57 51.34
N PHE A 758 4.14 16.36 50.39
CA PHE A 758 4.61 16.39 49.00
C PHE A 758 5.25 17.75 48.68
N GLU A 759 6.45 17.74 48.10
CA GLU A 759 7.14 18.98 47.68
C GLU A 759 6.82 19.36 46.22
N ASP A 760 6.54 18.36 45.37
CA ASP A 760 6.19 18.56 43.97
C ASP A 760 5.27 17.45 43.43
N ASN A 761 4.82 17.63 42.18
CA ASN A 761 3.94 16.68 41.51
C ASN A 761 4.64 15.35 41.14
N ARG A 762 5.98 15.33 41.07
CA ARG A 762 6.72 14.11 40.70
C ARG A 762 6.64 13.10 41.82
N GLN A 763 6.75 13.56 43.06
CA GLN A 763 6.59 12.72 44.25
C GLN A 763 5.21 12.08 44.33
N ILE A 764 4.14 12.78 43.92
CA ILE A 764 2.78 12.24 43.85
C ILE A 764 2.70 11.11 42.81
N ILE A 765 3.28 11.32 41.62
CA ILE A 765 3.27 10.33 40.53
C ILE A 765 4.08 9.08 40.92
N GLU A 766 5.27 9.26 41.49
CA GLU A 766 6.10 8.15 41.97
C GLU A 766 5.38 7.36 43.07
N TYR A 767 4.72 8.05 44.00
CA TYR A 767 3.94 7.40 45.06
C TYR A 767 2.79 6.55 44.49
N LEU A 768 2.05 7.05 43.49
CA LEU A 768 0.95 6.31 42.86
C LEU A 768 1.46 5.12 42.02
N ASN A 769 2.58 5.26 41.33
CA ASN A 769 3.16 4.17 40.52
C ASN A 769 3.77 3.05 41.37
N CYS A 770 4.17 3.31 42.61
CA CYS A 770 4.75 2.30 43.51
C CYS A 770 3.69 1.49 44.27
N ARG A 771 2.40 1.76 44.07
CA ARG A 771 1.29 1.07 44.74
C ARG A 771 0.80 -0.13 43.93
N ASN A 772 0.53 -1.24 44.64
CA ASN A 772 -0.03 -2.46 44.05
C ASN A 772 -1.57 -2.53 44.14
N ASP A 773 -2.23 -1.58 44.81
CA ASP A 773 -3.68 -1.52 44.93
C ASP A 773 -4.33 -0.61 43.88
N LYS A 774 -5.36 -1.12 43.18
CA LYS A 774 -6.18 -0.32 42.25
C LYS A 774 -7.08 0.61 43.08
N LEU A 775 -6.94 1.92 42.86
CA LEU A 775 -7.60 2.97 43.63
C LEU A 775 -8.48 3.84 42.72
N ILE A 776 -9.66 4.21 43.20
CA ILE A 776 -10.48 5.28 42.61
C ILE A 776 -10.47 6.46 43.59
N VAL A 777 -10.02 7.64 43.12
CA VAL A 777 -9.95 8.90 43.89
C VAL A 777 -11.01 9.86 43.38
#